data_AF-A0A7Y6NRQ5-F1
#
_entry.id   AF-A0A7Y6NRQ5-F1
#
_cell.length_a   1.000
_cell.length_b   1.000
_cell.length_c   1.000
_cell.angle_alpha   90.00
_cell.angle_beta   90.00
_cell.angle_gamma   90.00
#
_symmetry.space_group_name_H-M   'P 1'
#
loop_
_entity.id
_entity.type
_entity.pdbx_description
1 polymer ?
#
loop_
_entity_poly.entity_id
_entity_poly.type
_entity_poly.pdbx_seq_one_letter_code
_entity_poly.pdbx_strand_id
1 'polypeptide(L)'
;MCWCATSTTAHCRSTTTGGGSTLTSKVAIVSRSAQPDCDVDYLFAQVGVGQKSVDTRPNCGNMLSGVAPFAIEQGLVAAKDGQTTVRVFNVNTRSRIDVTVLTPGRRVTYDGQTGIDGVAGTAAPIRLDFLDAWGSVTGALFPTGRRIDVIDGIEVSCIDAAMPLVIVRARDLGLTGRELPSDLDANRALMERVEALRRPAGLAMGLGDVSESVIPKPVIASDGDGPDSITSRYFTPRRCHASHAVTGAIGVATAYALPGTVASDARCASGERRIAVLHPQGRIEVDVSVAGSDDEVRIERAALVRTARKIMQGDLHIPEYVFSNPVSGDKPMKPVQALIAAALTATTLAAAPLAHAYPTKVITLVVPTAAGGANDAMARTIAQKLGPLLGQTIIIDNRAGANGSIASEFVARAQPDGHTLMLGYIATHAMNPALQKLRYDAVADFEPIGLVATSPTLLVTNPGVPIKDVRDLVAQLKAKPDKFAYASAGNGTAPHYAAELFKLSAGVSMTGVPYKGSAPAVSDTIGGQTQLMFPSLFTALPYVKSGRLKPLAVAGAKRSALLPNVPTMKEAGVDGVEVEQWYGIFAPAKTPKPIIEQLNKALNQVLADKDIERRIEEHGADVQTSTPAELGALVKAEIAKWKSVVARAKLTAE
;
A
#
# COMPACT_ATOMS: atom_id res chain seq x y z
N MET A 1 -23.18 -14.46 -10.50
CA MET A 1 -22.78 -13.13 -9.99
C MET A 1 -21.99 -13.35 -8.70
N CYS A 2 -20.70 -13.02 -8.68
CA CYS A 2 -19.92 -13.06 -7.45
C CYS A 2 -19.32 -11.66 -7.24
N TRP A 3 -19.95 -10.88 -6.36
CA TRP A 3 -19.36 -9.66 -5.84
C TRP A 3 -18.22 -10.06 -4.90
N CYS A 4 -16.98 -9.78 -5.27
CA CYS A 4 -15.97 -9.58 -4.23
C CYS A 4 -16.25 -8.18 -3.67
N ALA A 5 -16.96 -8.09 -2.55
CA ALA A 5 -17.11 -6.82 -1.84
C ALA A 5 -15.76 -6.45 -1.20
N THR A 6 -14.84 -5.94 -2.00
CA THR A 6 -13.67 -5.23 -1.49
C THR A 6 -14.16 -3.86 -1.04
N SER A 7 -13.92 -3.51 0.23
CA SER A 7 -14.31 -2.20 0.78
C SER A 7 -13.66 -1.08 -0.03
N THR A 8 -14.48 -0.12 -0.44
CA THR A 8 -14.04 1.13 -1.07
C THR A 8 -13.61 2.18 -0.02
N THR A 9 -13.98 2.04 1.25
CA THR A 9 -13.47 2.92 2.32
C THR A 9 -12.00 2.60 2.66
N ALA A 10 -11.19 3.56 3.14
CA ALA A 10 -9.72 3.47 3.42
C ALA A 10 -9.27 2.46 4.49
N HIS A 11 -10.06 1.41 4.67
CA HIS A 11 -10.13 0.62 5.86
C HIS A 11 -9.75 -0.80 5.54
N CYS A 12 -8.58 -1.23 6.02
CA CYS A 12 -8.59 -2.49 6.77
C CYS A 12 -9.42 -2.28 8.05
N ARG A 13 -10.74 -2.16 7.87
CA ARG A 13 -11.67 -2.82 8.76
C ARG A 13 -11.46 -4.29 8.42
N SER A 14 -11.23 -5.10 9.42
CA SER A 14 -11.19 -6.56 9.35
C SER A 14 -12.55 -7.17 8.96
N THR A 15 -13.28 -6.53 8.04
CA THR A 15 -14.61 -6.91 7.58
C THR A 15 -14.63 -7.20 6.09
N THR A 16 -13.49 -7.20 5.39
CA THR A 16 -13.44 -7.48 3.94
C THR A 16 -12.19 -8.25 3.53
N THR A 17 -12.22 -8.88 2.35
CA THR A 17 -11.12 -9.67 1.76
C THR A 17 -10.03 -8.83 1.08
N GLY A 18 -10.18 -7.49 1.01
CA GLY A 18 -9.21 -6.62 0.33
C GLY A 18 -7.94 -6.37 1.14
N GLY A 19 -6.76 -6.58 0.53
CA GLY A 19 -5.46 -6.51 1.21
C GLY A 19 -4.88 -5.10 1.45
N GLY A 20 -5.70 -4.04 1.41
CA GLY A 20 -5.27 -2.68 1.73
C GLY A 20 -4.35 -1.99 0.71
N SER A 21 -4.11 -2.59 -0.46
CA SER A 21 -3.36 -2.00 -1.57
C SER A 21 -4.16 -2.07 -2.88
N THR A 22 -3.84 -1.21 -3.85
CA THR A 22 -4.48 -1.24 -5.18
C THR A 22 -4.21 -2.55 -5.94
N LEU A 23 -3.13 -3.25 -5.60
CA LEU A 23 -2.79 -4.56 -6.17
C LEU A 23 -3.65 -5.69 -5.59
N THR A 24 -4.12 -5.54 -4.36
CA THR A 24 -4.89 -6.53 -3.59
C THR A 24 -6.34 -6.10 -3.34
N SER A 25 -6.83 -5.10 -4.08
CA SER A 25 -8.20 -4.57 -4.03
C SER A 25 -8.79 -4.61 -5.44
N LYS A 26 -9.03 -5.82 -5.93
CA LYS A 26 -9.40 -6.11 -7.31
C LYS A 26 -10.52 -7.13 -7.34
N VAL A 27 -11.46 -6.93 -8.26
CA VAL A 27 -12.61 -7.83 -8.43
C VAL A 27 -12.63 -8.36 -9.85
N ALA A 28 -12.90 -9.65 -9.97
CA ALA A 28 -13.20 -10.33 -11.22
C ALA A 28 -14.62 -10.89 -11.11
N ILE A 29 -15.52 -10.42 -11.97
CA ILE A 29 -16.88 -10.96 -12.08
C ILE A 29 -16.90 -11.85 -13.32
N VAL A 30 -17.23 -13.13 -13.12
CA VAL A 30 -17.23 -14.14 -14.18
C VAL A 30 -18.62 -14.76 -14.32
N SER A 31 -19.08 -14.94 -15.55
CA SER A 31 -20.33 -15.62 -15.91
C SER A 31 -20.17 -16.40 -17.20
N ARG A 32 -21.12 -17.29 -17.53
CA ARG A 32 -21.21 -17.83 -18.91
C ARG A 32 -21.38 -16.67 -19.88
N SER A 33 -20.72 -16.71 -21.02
CA SER A 33 -20.84 -15.64 -22.01
C SER A 33 -22.17 -15.74 -22.76
N ALA A 34 -22.72 -14.59 -23.12
CA ALA A 34 -23.77 -14.48 -24.12
C ALA A 34 -23.22 -14.28 -25.54
N GLN A 35 -21.91 -14.10 -25.70
CA GLN A 35 -21.27 -13.93 -27.01
C GLN A 35 -21.12 -15.30 -27.70
N PRO A 36 -21.49 -15.43 -28.99
CA PRO A 36 -21.51 -16.72 -29.70
C PRO A 36 -20.18 -17.48 -29.70
N ASP A 37 -19.07 -16.75 -29.63
CA ASP A 37 -17.72 -17.29 -29.73
C ASP A 37 -16.96 -17.23 -28.39
N CYS A 38 -17.62 -17.07 -27.24
CA CYS A 38 -16.92 -17.03 -25.94
C CYS A 38 -17.56 -18.00 -24.95
N ASP A 39 -16.73 -18.60 -24.10
CA ASP A 39 -17.20 -19.51 -23.06
C ASP A 39 -17.70 -18.73 -21.84
N VAL A 40 -16.96 -17.68 -21.45
CA VAL A 40 -17.25 -16.88 -20.26
C VAL A 40 -17.05 -15.38 -20.50
N ASP A 41 -17.86 -14.58 -19.81
CA ASP A 41 -17.65 -13.15 -19.68
C ASP A 41 -16.79 -12.86 -18.45
N TYR A 42 -15.88 -11.90 -18.59
CA TYR A 42 -15.04 -11.39 -17.52
C TYR A 42 -15.17 -9.87 -17.42
N LEU A 43 -15.67 -9.38 -16.29
CA LEU A 43 -15.66 -7.97 -15.94
C LEU A 43 -14.67 -7.73 -14.80
N PHE A 44 -13.65 -6.92 -15.08
CA PHE A 44 -12.74 -6.39 -14.08
C PHE A 44 -13.33 -5.16 -13.39
N ALA A 45 -13.09 -5.04 -12.09
CA ALA A 45 -13.30 -3.78 -11.38
C ALA A 45 -12.13 -3.49 -10.45
N GLN A 46 -11.57 -2.29 -10.58
CA GLN A 46 -10.63 -1.74 -9.60
C GLN A 46 -11.42 -1.08 -8.49
N VAL A 47 -11.25 -1.56 -7.26
CA VAL A 47 -11.91 -0.99 -6.10
C VAL A 47 -10.96 0.00 -5.44
N GLY A 48 -11.42 1.24 -5.27
CA GLY A 48 -10.65 2.32 -4.68
C GLY A 48 -10.23 1.98 -3.26
N VAL A 49 -8.92 2.07 -2.97
CA VAL A 49 -8.42 1.95 -1.60
C VAL A 49 -8.43 3.35 -1.02
N GLY A 50 -9.35 3.61 -0.10
CA GLY A 50 -9.47 4.94 0.49
C GLY A 50 -10.57 5.83 -0.03
N GLN A 51 -11.29 5.39 -1.05
CA GLN A 51 -12.33 6.17 -1.69
C GLN A 51 -13.49 5.26 -2.06
N LYS A 52 -14.73 5.71 -1.79
CA LYS A 52 -15.98 5.01 -2.13
C LYS A 52 -16.21 4.91 -3.65
N SER A 53 -15.31 4.27 -4.39
CA SER A 53 -15.29 4.21 -5.83
C SER A 53 -14.98 2.81 -6.35
N VAL A 54 -15.64 2.47 -7.45
CA VAL A 54 -15.38 1.27 -8.24
C VAL A 54 -15.16 1.74 -9.67
N ASP A 55 -13.99 1.45 -10.22
CA ASP A 55 -13.64 1.81 -11.59
C ASP A 55 -13.61 0.55 -12.46
N THR A 56 -14.55 0.48 -13.40
CA THR A 56 -14.70 -0.60 -14.39
C THR A 56 -14.21 -0.19 -15.78
N ARG A 57 -13.58 0.97 -15.93
CA ARG A 57 -12.96 1.37 -17.20
C ARG A 57 -11.69 0.56 -17.54
N PRO A 58 -10.76 0.30 -16.60
CA PRO A 58 -9.56 -0.46 -16.94
C PRO A 58 -9.85 -1.95 -17.09
N ASN A 59 -8.93 -2.67 -17.73
CA ASN A 59 -8.79 -4.13 -17.66
C ASN A 59 -7.57 -4.50 -16.79
N CYS A 60 -7.50 -5.74 -16.30
CA CYS A 60 -6.36 -6.29 -15.58
C CYS A 60 -5.96 -7.68 -16.06
N GLY A 61 -4.89 -7.76 -16.86
CA GLY A 61 -4.35 -9.04 -17.33
C GLY A 61 -3.84 -9.98 -16.23
N ASN A 62 -3.41 -9.46 -15.06
CA ASN A 62 -3.03 -10.32 -13.94
C ASN A 62 -4.23 -11.09 -13.38
N MET A 63 -5.37 -10.40 -13.18
CA MET A 63 -6.59 -11.02 -12.66
C MET A 63 -7.22 -12.00 -13.67
N LEU A 64 -7.05 -11.73 -14.98
CA LEU A 64 -7.50 -12.62 -16.05
C LEU A 64 -6.93 -14.04 -15.93
N SER A 65 -5.71 -14.20 -15.40
CA SER A 65 -5.09 -15.51 -15.14
C SER A 65 -5.91 -16.42 -14.23
N GLY A 66 -6.76 -15.85 -13.37
CA GLY A 66 -7.64 -16.61 -12.47
C GLY A 66 -8.99 -17.01 -13.09
N VAL A 67 -9.34 -16.49 -14.27
CA VAL A 67 -10.70 -16.63 -14.84
C VAL A 67 -10.98 -18.05 -15.31
N ALA A 68 -10.11 -18.66 -16.11
CA ALA A 68 -10.32 -20.03 -16.59
C ALA A 68 -10.30 -21.07 -15.44
N PRO A 69 -9.32 -21.04 -14.50
CA PRO A 69 -9.36 -21.91 -13.32
C PRO A 69 -10.69 -21.80 -12.56
N PHE A 70 -11.14 -20.57 -12.29
CA PHE A 70 -12.41 -20.32 -11.61
C PHE A 70 -13.60 -20.86 -12.40
N ALA A 71 -13.68 -20.55 -13.70
CA ALA A 71 -14.80 -20.98 -14.54
C ALA A 71 -14.94 -22.51 -14.59
N ILE A 72 -13.82 -23.23 -14.63
CA ILE A 72 -13.81 -24.70 -14.61
C ILE A 72 -14.26 -25.22 -13.25
N GLU A 73 -13.68 -24.71 -12.15
CA GLU A 73 -14.03 -25.18 -10.80
C GLU A 73 -15.47 -24.85 -10.39
N GLN A 74 -16.04 -23.75 -10.88
CA GLN A 74 -17.44 -23.39 -10.66
C GLN A 74 -18.41 -24.05 -11.64
N GLY A 75 -17.92 -24.95 -12.52
CA GLY A 75 -18.75 -25.67 -13.49
C GLY A 75 -19.32 -24.80 -14.61
N LEU A 76 -18.78 -23.59 -14.81
CA LEU A 76 -19.14 -22.74 -15.95
C LEU A 76 -18.59 -23.32 -17.26
N VAL A 77 -17.44 -23.98 -17.23
CA VAL A 77 -16.83 -24.63 -18.40
C VAL A 77 -16.42 -26.07 -18.05
N ALA A 78 -16.69 -27.01 -18.95
CA ALA A 78 -16.26 -28.39 -18.77
C ALA A 78 -14.77 -28.55 -19.09
N ALA A 79 -14.00 -29.14 -18.17
CA ALA A 79 -12.58 -29.41 -18.37
C ALA A 79 -12.35 -30.55 -19.38
N LYS A 80 -11.36 -30.34 -20.26
CA LYS A 80 -10.74 -31.39 -21.08
C LYS A 80 -9.59 -32.02 -20.30
N ASP A 81 -9.24 -33.26 -20.64
CA ASP A 81 -8.10 -33.91 -20.01
C ASP A 81 -6.78 -33.33 -20.57
N GLY A 82 -5.77 -33.23 -19.71
CA GLY A 82 -4.48 -32.61 -20.03
C GLY A 82 -4.49 -31.08 -19.98
N GLN A 83 -5.16 -30.41 -20.92
CA GLN A 83 -5.26 -28.95 -20.97
C GLN A 83 -6.65 -28.49 -21.39
N THR A 84 -7.09 -27.36 -20.83
CA THR A 84 -8.36 -26.71 -21.19
C THR A 84 -8.10 -25.26 -21.57
N THR A 85 -8.51 -24.88 -22.78
CA THR A 85 -8.58 -23.49 -23.22
C THR A 85 -9.98 -22.97 -23.02
N VAL A 86 -10.09 -21.83 -22.34
CA VAL A 86 -11.34 -21.10 -22.12
C VAL A 86 -11.25 -19.78 -22.86
N ARG A 87 -12.17 -19.52 -23.79
CA ARG A 87 -12.27 -18.26 -24.51
C ARG A 87 -13.05 -17.26 -23.68
N VAL A 88 -12.36 -16.22 -23.23
CA VAL A 88 -12.87 -15.19 -22.32
C VAL A 88 -13.22 -13.93 -23.10
N PHE A 89 -14.47 -13.47 -22.98
CA PHE A 89 -14.87 -12.13 -23.42
C PHE A 89 -14.63 -11.12 -22.31
N ASN A 90 -13.76 -10.16 -22.54
CA ASN A 90 -13.48 -9.09 -21.59
C ASN A 90 -14.50 -7.96 -21.70
N VAL A 91 -15.40 -7.84 -20.74
CA VAL A 91 -16.51 -6.87 -20.79
C VAL A 91 -16.00 -5.42 -20.78
N ASN A 92 -14.87 -5.14 -20.11
CA ASN A 92 -14.32 -3.78 -20.01
C ASN A 92 -13.84 -3.25 -21.37
N THR A 93 -13.22 -4.12 -22.16
CA THR A 93 -12.46 -3.76 -23.37
C THR A 93 -13.05 -4.38 -24.64
N ARG A 94 -14.07 -5.22 -24.51
CA ARG A 94 -14.67 -6.03 -25.59
C ARG A 94 -13.67 -6.93 -26.34
N SER A 95 -12.51 -7.19 -25.74
CA SER A 95 -11.48 -8.06 -26.31
C SER A 95 -11.73 -9.54 -25.98
N ARG A 96 -11.26 -10.42 -26.85
CA ARG A 96 -11.27 -11.88 -26.70
C ARG A 96 -9.89 -12.37 -26.34
N ILE A 97 -9.83 -13.20 -25.30
CA ILE A 97 -8.59 -13.79 -24.81
C ILE A 97 -8.79 -15.28 -24.61
N ASP A 98 -7.93 -16.10 -25.22
CA ASP A 98 -7.86 -17.53 -24.94
C ASP A 98 -6.98 -17.76 -23.71
N VAL A 99 -7.57 -18.31 -22.65
CA VAL A 99 -6.89 -18.62 -21.39
C VAL A 99 -6.73 -20.14 -21.30
N THR A 100 -5.51 -20.62 -21.46
CA THR A 100 -5.19 -22.05 -21.43
C THR A 100 -4.57 -22.45 -20.09
N VAL A 101 -5.15 -23.46 -19.45
CA VAL A 101 -4.75 -23.98 -18.14
C VAL A 101 -4.52 -25.49 -18.19
N LEU A 102 -3.67 -26.00 -17.30
CA LEU A 102 -3.45 -27.44 -17.14
C LEU A 102 -4.60 -28.08 -16.36
N THR A 103 -5.17 -29.15 -16.93
CA THR A 103 -6.31 -29.88 -16.37
C THR A 103 -6.13 -31.41 -16.38
N PRO A 104 -5.06 -31.96 -15.81
CA PRO A 104 -4.85 -33.42 -15.76
C PRO A 104 -5.98 -34.11 -14.99
N GLY A 105 -6.50 -35.21 -15.53
CA GLY A 105 -7.67 -35.89 -14.97
C GLY A 105 -8.93 -35.01 -15.01
N ARG A 106 -9.00 -34.05 -15.94
CA ARG A 106 -10.08 -33.05 -16.05
C ARG A 106 -10.26 -32.18 -14.80
N ARG A 107 -9.18 -31.96 -14.03
CA ARG A 107 -9.17 -31.08 -12.86
C ARG A 107 -8.07 -30.06 -12.98
N VAL A 108 -8.37 -28.81 -12.64
CA VAL A 108 -7.37 -27.73 -12.59
C VAL A 108 -6.25 -28.13 -11.63
N THR A 109 -5.00 -27.98 -12.07
CA THR A 109 -3.84 -28.01 -11.18
C THR A 109 -3.23 -26.62 -11.05
N TYR A 110 -2.83 -26.26 -9.84
CA TYR A 110 -2.08 -25.03 -9.55
C TYR A 110 -0.59 -25.30 -9.33
N ASP A 111 -0.20 -26.58 -9.24
CA ASP A 111 1.19 -26.98 -9.02
C ASP A 111 1.94 -27.11 -10.35
N GLY A 112 3.16 -26.60 -10.37
CA GLY A 112 4.02 -26.62 -11.56
C GLY A 112 5.37 -25.98 -11.30
N GLN A 113 6.22 -25.98 -12.32
CA GLN A 113 7.62 -25.51 -12.24
C GLN A 113 7.81 -24.10 -12.83
N THR A 114 6.72 -23.44 -13.25
CA THR A 114 6.81 -22.09 -13.83
C THR A 114 6.96 -21.05 -12.73
N GLY A 115 8.09 -20.33 -12.74
CA GLY A 115 8.30 -19.12 -11.95
C GLY A 115 7.91 -17.87 -12.73
N ILE A 116 7.43 -16.84 -12.04
CA ILE A 116 7.23 -15.50 -12.59
C ILE A 116 7.83 -14.46 -11.64
N ASP A 117 8.52 -13.46 -12.19
CA ASP A 117 9.17 -12.43 -11.39
C ASP A 117 8.15 -11.63 -10.57
N GLY A 118 8.42 -11.46 -9.28
CA GLY A 118 7.53 -10.81 -8.31
C GLY A 118 6.61 -11.76 -7.53
N VAL A 119 6.64 -13.07 -7.80
CA VAL A 119 5.92 -14.10 -7.01
C VAL A 119 6.90 -15.15 -6.50
N ALA A 120 6.82 -15.49 -5.21
CA ALA A 120 7.70 -16.50 -4.61
C ALA A 120 7.27 -17.93 -5.01
N GLY A 121 8.26 -18.77 -5.32
CA GLY A 121 8.06 -20.18 -5.68
C GLY A 121 7.63 -20.39 -7.13
N THR A 122 7.03 -21.55 -7.40
CA THR A 122 6.57 -21.95 -8.74
C THR A 122 5.12 -22.42 -8.71
N ALA A 123 4.48 -22.41 -9.88
CA ALA A 123 3.09 -22.86 -10.06
C ALA A 123 2.86 -23.37 -11.49
N ALA A 124 1.65 -23.89 -11.75
CA ALA A 124 1.24 -24.31 -13.08
C ALA A 124 1.17 -23.11 -14.05
N PRO A 125 1.66 -23.27 -15.29
CA PRO A 125 1.58 -22.21 -16.29
C PRO A 125 0.14 -21.98 -16.73
N ILE A 126 -0.20 -20.70 -16.91
CA ILE A 126 -1.45 -20.24 -17.50
C ILE A 126 -1.08 -19.36 -18.69
N ARG A 127 -1.41 -19.80 -19.90
CA ARG A 127 -1.14 -19.04 -21.12
C ARG A 127 -2.33 -18.14 -21.41
N LEU A 128 -2.06 -16.84 -21.50
CA LEU A 128 -3.03 -15.82 -21.92
C LEU A 128 -2.72 -15.45 -23.36
N ASP A 129 -3.67 -15.64 -24.28
CA ASP A 129 -3.50 -15.37 -25.70
C ASP A 129 -4.52 -14.32 -26.16
N PHE A 130 -4.06 -13.09 -26.42
CA PHE A 130 -4.91 -11.95 -26.77
C PHE A 130 -5.12 -11.93 -28.28
N LEU A 131 -6.37 -12.07 -28.71
CA LEU A 131 -6.73 -12.28 -30.11
C LEU A 131 -7.01 -10.97 -30.86
N ASP A 132 -7.64 -10.00 -30.18
CA ASP A 132 -8.11 -8.76 -30.81
C ASP A 132 -8.11 -7.57 -29.82
N ALA A 133 -7.07 -7.49 -28.98
CA ALA A 133 -6.93 -6.41 -28.00
C ALA A 133 -6.42 -5.07 -28.59
N TRP A 134 -6.40 -4.94 -29.91
CA TRP A 134 -5.83 -3.81 -30.65
C TRP A 134 -6.87 -2.70 -30.82
N GLY A 135 -6.66 -1.54 -30.19
CA GLY A 135 -7.64 -0.44 -30.17
C GLY A 135 -8.84 -0.69 -29.26
N SER A 136 -8.70 -1.57 -28.26
CA SER A 136 -9.83 -2.02 -27.44
C SER A 136 -10.52 -0.92 -26.62
N VAL A 137 -9.86 0.22 -26.40
CA VAL A 137 -10.40 1.38 -25.68
C VAL A 137 -10.64 2.55 -26.63
N THR A 138 -9.71 2.79 -27.56
CA THR A 138 -9.71 3.98 -28.44
C THR A 138 -10.32 3.72 -29.83
N GLY A 139 -10.54 2.46 -30.20
CA GLY A 139 -11.01 2.01 -31.51
C GLY A 139 -9.90 1.78 -32.54
N ALA A 140 -8.64 2.11 -32.26
CA ALA A 140 -7.52 1.92 -33.17
C ALA A 140 -6.21 1.62 -32.44
N LEU A 141 -5.34 0.80 -33.05
CA LEU A 141 -4.02 0.46 -32.49
C LEU A 141 -3.14 1.70 -32.27
N PHE A 142 -3.13 2.62 -33.24
CA PHE A 142 -2.46 3.93 -33.14
C PHE A 142 -3.54 5.02 -33.20
N PRO A 143 -4.07 5.47 -32.05
CA PRO A 143 -5.26 6.31 -32.00
C PRO A 143 -5.10 7.68 -32.63
N THR A 144 -3.87 8.18 -32.71
CA THR A 144 -3.52 9.46 -33.34
C THR A 144 -3.39 9.36 -34.86
N GLY A 145 -3.53 8.15 -35.42
CA GLY A 145 -3.26 7.86 -36.83
C GLY A 145 -1.77 7.81 -37.18
N ARG A 146 -0.87 8.05 -36.22
CA ARG A 146 0.58 8.08 -36.40
C ARG A 146 1.25 7.08 -35.46
N ARG A 147 2.36 6.51 -35.90
CA ARG A 147 3.19 5.65 -35.05
C ARG A 147 4.12 6.45 -34.13
N ILE A 148 4.50 7.66 -34.54
CA ILE A 148 5.23 8.67 -33.74
C ILE A 148 4.46 9.99 -33.79
N ASP A 149 4.21 10.54 -32.61
CA ASP A 149 3.72 11.90 -32.38
C ASP A 149 4.84 12.75 -31.78
N VAL A 150 4.73 14.08 -31.87
CA VAL A 150 5.64 15.03 -31.20
C VAL A 150 4.83 15.85 -30.21
N ILE A 151 5.20 15.78 -28.93
CA ILE A 151 4.57 16.53 -27.83
C ILE A 151 5.68 17.27 -27.09
N ASP A 152 5.57 18.59 -26.96
CA ASP A 152 6.59 19.46 -26.34
C ASP A 152 8.01 19.23 -26.89
N GLY A 153 8.12 18.98 -28.20
CA GLY A 153 9.39 18.72 -28.89
C GLY A 153 9.98 17.33 -28.64
N ILE A 154 9.25 16.44 -27.97
CA ILE A 154 9.67 15.07 -27.67
C ILE A 154 8.84 14.09 -28.51
N GLU A 155 9.52 13.15 -29.17
CA GLU A 155 8.86 12.06 -29.87
C GLU A 155 8.25 11.06 -28.87
N VAL A 156 6.99 10.71 -29.11
CA VAL A 156 6.27 9.69 -28.33
C VAL A 156 5.50 8.76 -29.26
N SER A 157 5.19 7.55 -28.80
CA SER A 157 4.23 6.68 -29.48
C SER A 157 2.98 6.52 -28.63
N CYS A 158 1.83 6.90 -29.20
CA CYS A 158 0.52 6.69 -28.61
C CYS A 158 -0.07 5.39 -29.17
N ILE A 159 -0.18 4.36 -28.35
CA ILE A 159 -0.61 3.02 -28.77
C ILE A 159 -1.71 2.50 -27.85
N ASP A 160 -2.70 1.81 -28.40
CA ASP A 160 -3.70 1.04 -27.64
C ASP A 160 -3.63 -0.43 -28.04
N ALA A 161 -2.81 -1.19 -27.31
CA ALA A 161 -2.69 -2.64 -27.45
C ALA A 161 -2.89 -3.27 -26.07
N ALA A 162 -4.11 -3.76 -25.80
CA ALA A 162 -4.65 -4.17 -24.51
C ALA A 162 -4.73 -3.07 -23.42
N MET A 163 -4.01 -1.96 -23.58
CA MET A 163 -4.01 -0.78 -22.72
C MET A 163 -3.55 0.44 -23.52
N PRO A 164 -4.21 1.60 -23.40
CA PRO A 164 -3.70 2.86 -23.93
C PRO A 164 -2.41 3.28 -23.22
N LEU A 165 -1.32 3.42 -23.99
CA LEU A 165 0.00 3.83 -23.53
C LEU A 165 0.46 5.09 -24.29
N VAL A 166 1.23 5.92 -23.59
CA VAL A 166 2.13 6.91 -24.21
C VAL A 166 3.55 6.51 -23.88
N ILE A 167 4.30 6.11 -24.91
CA ILE A 167 5.67 5.61 -24.77
C ILE A 167 6.62 6.72 -25.18
N VAL A 168 7.67 6.95 -24.37
CA VAL A 168 8.73 7.93 -24.61
C VAL A 168 10.08 7.29 -24.36
N ARG A 169 11.13 7.70 -25.08
CA ARG A 169 12.48 7.15 -24.87
C ARG A 169 13.11 7.75 -23.61
N ALA A 170 13.79 6.91 -22.83
CA ALA A 170 14.50 7.34 -21.62
C ALA A 170 15.50 8.46 -21.91
N ARG A 171 16.28 8.32 -22.99
CA ARG A 171 17.29 9.31 -23.40
C ARG A 171 16.70 10.70 -23.68
N ASP A 172 15.48 10.78 -24.19
CA ASP A 172 14.81 12.06 -24.51
C ASP A 172 14.36 12.80 -23.23
N LEU A 173 14.33 12.08 -22.10
CA LEU A 173 14.09 12.62 -20.75
C LEU A 173 15.38 12.75 -19.92
N GLY A 174 16.55 12.47 -20.49
CA GLY A 174 17.83 12.47 -19.77
C GLY A 174 17.99 11.29 -18.80
N LEU A 175 17.32 10.17 -19.07
CA LEU A 175 17.34 8.96 -18.26
C LEU A 175 18.06 7.81 -18.99
N THR A 176 18.56 6.87 -18.20
CA THR A 176 19.07 5.58 -18.67
C THR A 176 17.93 4.58 -18.94
N GLY A 177 16.81 4.73 -18.22
CA GLY A 177 15.68 3.79 -18.22
C GLY A 177 15.86 2.62 -17.24
N ARG A 178 17.00 2.56 -16.53
CA ARG A 178 17.33 1.53 -15.53
C ARG A 178 17.21 2.01 -14.09
N GLU A 179 16.76 3.25 -13.87
CA GLU A 179 16.56 3.85 -12.54
C GLU A 179 15.63 3.02 -11.67
N LEU A 180 15.77 3.14 -10.34
CA LEU A 180 14.83 2.52 -9.42
C LEU A 180 13.48 3.27 -9.45
N PRO A 181 12.35 2.57 -9.25
CA PRO A 181 11.04 3.22 -9.15
C PRO A 181 11.00 4.34 -8.11
N SER A 182 11.68 4.16 -6.98
CA SER A 182 11.80 5.18 -5.93
C SER A 182 12.47 6.46 -6.39
N ASP A 183 13.45 6.36 -7.29
CA ASP A 183 14.25 7.50 -7.75
C ASP A 183 13.44 8.29 -8.78
N LEU A 184 12.73 7.58 -9.67
CA LEU A 184 11.79 8.16 -10.61
C LEU A 184 10.63 8.86 -9.88
N ASP A 185 10.06 8.22 -8.86
CA ASP A 185 8.98 8.78 -8.04
C ASP A 185 9.42 10.00 -7.21
N ALA A 186 10.68 10.03 -6.78
CA ALA A 186 11.25 11.14 -6.02
C ALA A 186 11.59 12.34 -6.92
N ASN A 187 11.80 12.12 -8.23
CA ASN A 187 12.15 13.18 -9.17
C ASN A 187 10.90 13.96 -9.61
N ARG A 188 10.58 15.02 -8.86
CA ARG A 188 9.42 15.87 -9.12
C ARG A 188 9.42 16.48 -10.52
N ALA A 189 10.57 16.96 -11.02
CA ALA A 189 10.67 17.58 -12.34
C ALA A 189 10.38 16.57 -13.45
N LEU A 190 10.86 15.33 -13.31
CA LEU A 190 10.52 14.24 -14.22
C LEU A 190 9.02 13.94 -14.17
N MET A 191 8.43 13.82 -12.97
CA MET A 191 7.00 13.52 -12.84
C MET A 191 6.11 14.60 -13.47
N GLU A 192 6.48 15.86 -13.33
CA GLU A 192 5.81 16.99 -14.00
C GLU A 192 5.95 16.89 -15.53
N ARG A 193 7.13 16.52 -16.05
CA ARG A 193 7.37 16.33 -17.48
C ARG A 193 6.63 15.12 -18.07
N VAL A 194 6.55 14.01 -17.34
CA VAL A 194 5.78 12.82 -17.72
C VAL A 194 4.28 13.16 -17.80
N GLU A 195 3.75 13.94 -16.85
CA GLU A 195 2.35 14.38 -16.88
C GLU A 195 2.09 15.37 -18.04
N ALA A 196 3.05 16.26 -18.33
CA ALA A 196 2.99 17.18 -19.46
C ALA A 196 2.95 16.46 -20.82
N LEU A 197 3.60 15.29 -20.95
CA LEU A 197 3.45 14.43 -22.12
C LEU A 197 2.11 13.66 -22.12
N ARG A 198 1.69 13.17 -20.95
CA ARG A 198 0.52 12.30 -20.82
C ARG A 198 -0.80 13.00 -21.17
N ARG A 199 -0.99 14.25 -20.74
CA ARG A 199 -2.27 14.95 -20.93
C ARG A 199 -2.56 15.25 -22.42
N PRO A 200 -1.64 15.85 -23.18
CA PRO A 200 -1.85 16.06 -24.62
C PRO A 200 -1.95 14.74 -25.38
N ALA A 201 -1.19 13.70 -24.99
CA ALA A 201 -1.33 12.37 -25.58
C ALA A 201 -2.74 11.80 -25.36
N GLY A 202 -3.28 11.90 -24.14
CA GLY A 202 -4.65 11.48 -23.83
C GLY A 202 -5.69 12.20 -24.69
N LEU A 203 -5.55 13.51 -24.87
CA LEU A 203 -6.41 14.29 -25.75
C LEU A 203 -6.29 13.83 -27.22
N ALA A 204 -5.07 13.67 -27.72
CA ALA A 204 -4.79 13.23 -29.09
C ALA A 204 -5.30 11.79 -29.37
N MET A 205 -5.32 10.93 -28.34
CA MET A 205 -5.87 9.58 -28.42
C MET A 205 -7.41 9.53 -28.36
N GLY A 206 -8.10 10.67 -28.26
CA GLY A 206 -9.56 10.73 -28.15
C GLY A 206 -10.10 10.38 -26.75
N LEU A 207 -9.26 10.36 -25.71
CA LEU A 207 -9.65 10.00 -24.35
C LEU A 207 -10.24 11.17 -23.53
N GLY A 208 -10.22 12.39 -24.08
CA GLY A 208 -10.70 13.60 -23.40
C GLY A 208 -9.74 14.12 -22.33
N ASP A 209 -10.28 14.79 -21.29
CA ASP A 209 -9.47 15.21 -20.14
C ASP A 209 -9.10 14.01 -19.27
N VAL A 210 -7.81 13.70 -19.27
CA VAL A 210 -7.22 12.57 -18.55
C VAL A 210 -6.62 12.96 -17.20
N SER A 211 -6.82 14.18 -16.71
CA SER A 211 -6.29 14.69 -15.44
C SER A 211 -6.57 13.77 -14.25
N GLU A 212 -7.82 13.32 -14.11
CA GLU A 212 -8.26 12.35 -13.09
C GLU A 212 -8.38 10.92 -13.62
N SER A 213 -8.01 10.69 -14.88
CA SER A 213 -8.01 9.37 -15.48
C SER A 213 -6.76 8.57 -15.11
N VAL A 214 -6.91 7.25 -15.07
CA VAL A 214 -5.77 6.34 -14.93
C VAL A 214 -5.16 5.97 -16.28
N ILE A 215 -5.75 6.37 -17.41
CA ILE A 215 -5.25 6.14 -18.78
C ILE A 215 -5.05 7.48 -19.52
N PRO A 216 -4.15 7.56 -20.52
CA PRO A 216 -3.20 6.52 -20.92
C PRO A 216 -2.09 6.35 -19.88
N LYS A 217 -1.38 5.22 -19.94
CA LYS A 217 -0.26 4.92 -19.04
C LYS A 217 1.03 5.45 -19.64
N PRO A 218 1.76 6.33 -18.93
CA PRO A 218 3.10 6.70 -19.36
C PRO A 218 4.06 5.53 -19.25
N VAL A 219 4.91 5.37 -20.26
CA VAL A 219 5.97 4.38 -20.29
C VAL A 219 7.26 5.04 -20.73
N ILE A 220 8.30 4.90 -19.93
CA ILE A 220 9.66 5.29 -20.31
C ILE A 220 10.38 4.03 -20.78
N ALA A 221 10.78 4.01 -22.05
CA ALA A 221 11.39 2.86 -22.72
C ALA A 221 12.87 3.10 -23.04
N SER A 222 13.68 2.06 -22.96
CA SER A 222 15.09 2.06 -23.38
C SER A 222 15.50 0.67 -23.85
N ASP A 223 16.68 0.55 -24.44
CA ASP A 223 17.18 -0.71 -24.97
C ASP A 223 17.26 -1.78 -23.86
N GLY A 224 16.94 -3.03 -24.22
CA GLY A 224 17.04 -4.17 -23.32
C GLY A 224 18.44 -4.78 -23.28
N ASP A 225 18.53 -6.00 -22.78
CA ASP A 225 19.81 -6.72 -22.61
C ASP A 225 20.22 -7.49 -23.88
N GLY A 226 19.42 -7.44 -24.94
CA GLY A 226 19.64 -8.27 -26.12
C GLY A 226 18.60 -8.05 -27.23
N PRO A 227 18.64 -8.90 -28.26
CA PRO A 227 17.98 -8.66 -29.53
C PRO A 227 16.44 -8.73 -29.53
N ASP A 228 15.81 -9.32 -28.53
CA ASP A 228 14.36 -9.28 -28.37
C ASP A 228 14.05 -8.81 -26.94
N SER A 229 14.66 -7.69 -26.56
CA SER A 229 14.54 -7.18 -25.20
C SER A 229 14.40 -5.66 -25.20
N ILE A 230 13.47 -5.19 -24.37
CA ILE A 230 13.20 -3.77 -24.15
C ILE A 230 13.07 -3.52 -22.65
N THR A 231 13.70 -2.46 -22.16
CA THR A 231 13.54 -2.00 -20.79
C THR A 231 12.37 -1.05 -20.70
N SER A 232 11.49 -1.27 -19.73
CA SER A 232 10.29 -0.48 -19.51
C SER A 232 10.18 0.00 -18.06
N ARG A 233 9.88 1.29 -17.89
CA ARG A 233 9.41 1.90 -16.65
C ARG A 233 7.97 2.35 -16.86
N TYR A 234 7.05 1.56 -16.32
CA TYR A 234 5.62 1.72 -16.52
C TYR A 234 4.98 2.49 -15.37
N PHE A 235 4.19 3.51 -15.66
CA PHE A 235 3.59 4.37 -14.63
C PHE A 235 2.09 4.10 -14.46
N THR A 236 1.64 4.00 -13.20
CA THR A 236 0.23 4.09 -12.83
C THR A 236 -0.11 5.53 -12.48
N PRO A 237 -0.60 6.30 -13.45
CA PRO A 237 0.11 7.42 -14.13
C PRO A 237 0.96 8.37 -13.26
N ARG A 238 0.76 8.39 -11.94
CA ARG A 238 1.41 9.27 -10.95
C ARG A 238 2.49 8.57 -10.11
N ARG A 239 2.76 7.28 -10.39
CA ARG A 239 3.77 6.48 -9.69
C ARG A 239 4.37 5.44 -10.63
N CYS A 240 5.67 5.23 -10.58
CA CYS A 240 6.34 4.13 -11.27
C CYS A 240 5.93 2.80 -10.63
N HIS A 241 5.55 1.84 -11.47
CA HIS A 241 5.18 0.52 -11.03
C HIS A 241 6.45 -0.26 -10.63
N ALA A 242 6.40 -0.98 -9.50
CA ALA A 242 7.56 -1.70 -8.98
C ALA A 242 7.96 -2.95 -9.81
N SER A 243 7.03 -3.46 -10.61
CA SER A 243 7.23 -4.52 -11.62
C SER A 243 6.64 -4.02 -12.95
N HIS A 244 5.75 -4.75 -13.60
CA HIS A 244 5.02 -4.30 -14.79
C HIS A 244 3.58 -4.84 -14.83
N ALA A 245 2.66 -4.10 -15.46
CA ALA A 245 1.32 -4.62 -15.76
C ALA A 245 1.36 -5.53 -17.00
N VAL A 246 0.62 -6.64 -17.00
CA VAL A 246 0.54 -7.57 -18.15
C VAL A 246 0.07 -6.86 -19.43
N THR A 247 -1.02 -6.10 -19.35
CA THR A 247 -1.56 -5.37 -20.51
C THR A 247 -0.62 -4.27 -20.98
N GLY A 248 0.11 -3.63 -20.05
CA GLY A 248 1.18 -2.71 -20.41
C GLY A 248 2.34 -3.42 -21.11
N ALA A 249 2.72 -4.62 -20.66
CA ALA A 249 3.84 -5.36 -21.26
C ALA A 249 3.50 -5.80 -22.69
N ILE A 250 2.25 -6.17 -22.94
CA ILE A 250 1.73 -6.39 -24.30
C ILE A 250 1.89 -5.11 -25.11
N GLY A 251 1.38 -3.96 -24.63
CA GLY A 251 1.49 -2.72 -25.39
C GLY A 251 2.93 -2.28 -25.70
N VAL A 252 3.86 -2.49 -24.76
CA VAL A 252 5.29 -2.23 -24.97
C VAL A 252 5.90 -3.21 -25.97
N ALA A 253 5.63 -4.52 -25.83
CA ALA A 253 6.14 -5.53 -26.75
C ALA A 253 5.56 -5.36 -28.16
N THR A 254 4.29 -5.00 -28.29
CA THR A 254 3.65 -4.68 -29.57
C THR A 254 4.28 -3.44 -30.20
N ALA A 255 4.53 -2.37 -29.43
CA ALA A 255 5.23 -1.19 -29.94
C ALA A 255 6.66 -1.51 -30.39
N TYR A 256 7.39 -2.29 -29.60
CA TYR A 256 8.73 -2.77 -29.95
C TYR A 256 8.74 -3.63 -31.22
N ALA A 257 7.72 -4.49 -31.38
CA ALA A 257 7.62 -5.42 -32.48
C ALA A 257 7.23 -4.77 -33.82
N LEU A 258 6.55 -3.64 -33.77
CA LEU A 258 6.06 -2.94 -34.94
C LEU A 258 7.09 -1.89 -35.39
N PRO A 259 7.30 -1.68 -36.70
CA PRO A 259 8.21 -0.63 -37.17
C PRO A 259 7.65 0.77 -36.90
N GLY A 260 8.54 1.76 -36.87
CA GLY A 260 8.17 3.17 -36.87
C GLY A 260 7.58 3.71 -35.57
N THR A 261 7.79 3.05 -34.43
CA THR A 261 7.47 3.57 -33.08
C THR A 261 8.73 4.06 -32.38
N VAL A 262 8.60 4.83 -31.30
CA VAL A 262 9.76 5.26 -30.49
C VAL A 262 10.46 4.10 -29.77
N ALA A 263 9.76 2.98 -29.62
CA ALA A 263 10.24 1.76 -28.97
C ALA A 263 10.75 0.71 -29.96
N SER A 264 10.54 0.89 -31.26
CA SER A 264 10.83 -0.14 -32.27
C SER A 264 12.29 -0.55 -32.30
N ASP A 265 12.53 -1.83 -32.52
CA ASP A 265 13.83 -2.32 -32.96
C ASP A 265 14.02 -2.06 -34.47
N ALA A 266 15.28 -1.85 -34.88
CA ALA A 266 15.67 -1.76 -36.27
C ALA A 266 15.38 -3.06 -37.07
N ARG A 267 15.19 -4.19 -36.38
CA ARG A 267 14.79 -5.47 -36.98
C ARG A 267 13.29 -5.68 -36.81
N CYS A 268 12.52 -5.10 -37.72
CA CYS A 268 11.11 -5.41 -37.86
C CYS A 268 10.93 -6.38 -39.04
N ALA A 269 10.59 -7.62 -38.74
CA ALA A 269 10.26 -8.65 -39.72
C ALA A 269 8.96 -9.35 -39.32
N SER A 270 8.22 -9.86 -40.31
CA SER A 270 7.06 -10.74 -40.06
C SER A 270 7.48 -12.02 -39.36
N GLY A 271 6.57 -12.59 -38.58
CA GLY A 271 6.77 -13.82 -37.83
C GLY A 271 6.52 -13.69 -36.33
N GLU A 272 6.78 -14.79 -35.62
CA GLU A 272 6.67 -14.83 -34.16
C GLU A 272 7.98 -14.46 -33.49
N ARG A 273 7.90 -13.62 -32.45
CA ARG A 273 9.03 -13.23 -31.61
C ARG A 273 8.68 -13.31 -30.14
N ARG A 274 9.64 -13.76 -29.33
CA ARG A 274 9.54 -13.73 -27.87
C ARG A 274 10.28 -12.53 -27.34
N ILE A 275 9.54 -11.49 -26.97
CA ILE A 275 10.10 -10.21 -26.49
C ILE A 275 10.12 -10.20 -24.96
N ALA A 276 11.30 -9.98 -24.38
CA ALA A 276 11.51 -9.79 -22.96
C ALA A 276 11.37 -8.31 -22.58
N VAL A 277 10.26 -7.96 -21.94
CA VAL A 277 10.01 -6.64 -21.34
C VAL A 277 10.64 -6.61 -19.95
N LEU A 278 11.82 -6.00 -19.84
CA LEU A 278 12.55 -5.86 -18.60
C LEU A 278 11.92 -4.76 -17.74
N HIS A 279 11.70 -5.04 -16.47
CA HIS A 279 11.08 -4.16 -15.49
C HIS A 279 11.88 -4.19 -14.18
N PRO A 280 11.61 -3.31 -13.20
CA PRO A 280 12.49 -3.16 -12.03
C PRO A 280 12.73 -4.43 -11.21
N GLN A 281 11.77 -5.36 -11.20
CA GLN A 281 11.89 -6.65 -10.49
C GLN A 281 12.31 -7.86 -11.35
N GLY A 282 12.68 -7.67 -12.62
CA GLY A 282 12.96 -8.79 -13.53
C GLY A 282 12.42 -8.58 -14.94
N ARG A 283 11.68 -9.54 -15.49
CA ARG A 283 11.15 -9.48 -16.87
C ARG A 283 9.80 -10.16 -17.05
N ILE A 284 9.07 -9.70 -18.08
CA ILE A 284 7.90 -10.39 -18.63
C ILE A 284 8.21 -10.77 -20.08
N GLU A 285 8.13 -12.06 -20.38
CA GLU A 285 8.20 -12.56 -21.76
C GLU A 285 6.82 -12.48 -22.42
N VAL A 286 6.78 -11.89 -23.62
CA VAL A 286 5.59 -11.77 -24.45
C VAL A 286 5.90 -12.37 -25.83
N ASP A 287 5.16 -13.41 -26.21
CA ASP A 287 5.19 -14.01 -27.53
C ASP A 287 4.28 -13.18 -28.45
N VAL A 288 4.87 -12.48 -29.41
CA VAL A 288 4.21 -11.55 -30.33
C VAL A 288 4.27 -12.10 -31.75
N SER A 289 3.13 -12.23 -32.43
CA SER A 289 3.05 -12.57 -33.85
C SER A 289 2.68 -11.34 -34.66
N VAL A 290 3.51 -11.01 -35.65
CA VAL A 290 3.27 -9.92 -36.59
C VAL A 290 3.25 -10.43 -38.03
N ALA A 291 2.35 -9.91 -38.85
CA ALA A 291 2.23 -10.24 -40.26
C ALA A 291 2.29 -8.99 -41.15
N GLY A 292 2.70 -9.17 -42.41
CA GLY A 292 2.91 -8.10 -43.39
C GLY A 292 4.39 -7.80 -43.65
N SER A 293 4.65 -6.82 -44.51
CA SER A 293 6.01 -6.31 -44.80
C SER A 293 6.03 -4.79 -44.70
N ASP A 294 7.21 -4.23 -44.41
CA ASP A 294 7.47 -2.80 -44.39
C ASP A 294 6.50 -2.01 -43.47
N ASP A 295 5.89 -0.93 -43.94
CA ASP A 295 4.99 -0.08 -43.12
C ASP A 295 3.61 -0.71 -42.84
N GLU A 296 3.27 -1.82 -43.52
CA GLU A 296 1.99 -2.52 -43.38
C GLU A 296 1.99 -3.63 -42.32
N VAL A 297 3.07 -3.77 -41.54
CA VAL A 297 3.15 -4.79 -40.48
C VAL A 297 2.05 -4.55 -39.43
N ARG A 298 1.26 -5.60 -39.19
CA ARG A 298 0.15 -5.64 -38.24
C ARG A 298 0.40 -6.70 -37.18
N ILE A 299 -0.09 -6.42 -35.98
CA ILE A 299 -0.11 -7.38 -34.88
C ILE A 299 -1.27 -8.37 -35.11
N GLU A 300 -0.96 -9.66 -35.09
CA GLU A 300 -1.99 -10.71 -35.17
C GLU A 300 -2.33 -11.24 -33.78
N ARG A 301 -1.31 -11.42 -32.94
CA ARG A 301 -1.43 -12.14 -31.67
C ARG A 301 -0.39 -11.66 -30.67
N ALA A 302 -0.76 -11.54 -29.39
CA ALA A 302 0.22 -11.46 -28.31
C ALA A 302 -0.18 -12.40 -27.17
N ALA A 303 0.76 -13.23 -26.74
CA ALA A 303 0.57 -14.16 -25.64
C ALA A 303 1.66 -14.02 -24.58
N LEU A 304 1.32 -14.42 -23.37
CA LEU A 304 2.29 -14.53 -22.29
C LEU A 304 1.87 -15.60 -21.28
N VAL A 305 2.83 -16.08 -20.52
CA VAL A 305 2.58 -17.03 -19.43
C VAL A 305 2.44 -16.26 -18.11
N ARG A 306 1.43 -16.63 -17.33
CA ARG A 306 1.18 -16.25 -15.94
C ARG A 306 1.03 -17.50 -15.07
N THR A 307 0.83 -17.30 -13.78
CA THR A 307 0.42 -18.35 -12.85
C THR A 307 -0.75 -17.84 -12.01
N ALA A 308 -1.52 -18.75 -11.42
CA ALA A 308 -2.56 -18.44 -10.44
C ALA A 308 -2.59 -19.51 -9.35
N ARG A 309 -3.20 -19.20 -8.21
CA ARG A 309 -3.47 -20.17 -7.14
C ARG A 309 -4.79 -19.82 -6.47
N LYS A 310 -5.63 -20.82 -6.20
CA LYS A 310 -6.78 -20.65 -5.33
C LYS A 310 -6.30 -20.51 -3.87
N ILE A 311 -6.63 -19.38 -3.24
CA ILE A 311 -6.26 -19.10 -1.86
C ILE A 311 -7.36 -19.56 -0.90
N MET A 312 -8.61 -19.22 -1.20
CA MET A 312 -9.77 -19.51 -0.35
C MET A 312 -11.03 -19.61 -1.21
N GLN A 313 -12.01 -20.40 -0.75
CA GLN A 313 -13.36 -20.51 -1.31
C GLN A 313 -14.36 -20.60 -0.15
N GLY A 314 -15.49 -19.90 -0.27
CA GLY A 314 -16.55 -19.87 0.74
C GLY A 314 -17.52 -18.72 0.52
N ASP A 315 -18.33 -18.44 1.54
CA ASP A 315 -19.34 -17.38 1.51
C ASP A 315 -18.80 -16.05 2.06
N LEU A 316 -19.10 -14.95 1.37
CA LEU A 316 -18.78 -13.61 1.83
C LEU A 316 -20.03 -12.98 2.47
N HIS A 317 -20.02 -12.83 3.79
CA HIS A 317 -21.11 -12.19 4.52
C HIS A 317 -20.96 -10.67 4.48
N ILE A 318 -21.99 -9.97 3.99
CA ILE A 318 -22.04 -8.51 3.94
C ILE A 318 -23.06 -8.04 5.00
N PRO A 319 -22.69 -7.16 5.94
CA PRO A 319 -23.61 -6.67 6.95
C PRO A 319 -24.80 -5.93 6.34
N GLU A 320 -26.00 -6.14 6.87
CA GLU A 320 -27.26 -5.58 6.35
C GLU A 320 -27.26 -4.04 6.28
N TYR A 321 -26.60 -3.38 7.24
CA TYR A 321 -26.46 -1.92 7.26
C TYR A 321 -25.75 -1.34 6.02
N VAL A 322 -25.02 -2.16 5.25
CA VAL A 322 -24.36 -1.74 4.01
C VAL A 322 -25.39 -1.48 2.89
N PHE A 323 -26.55 -2.15 2.93
CA PHE A 323 -27.61 -2.04 1.92
C PHE A 323 -28.71 -1.04 2.31
N SER A 324 -28.70 -0.51 3.53
CA SER A 324 -29.67 0.47 4.01
C SER A 324 -29.37 1.87 3.43
N ASN A 325 -30.11 2.29 2.41
CA ASN A 325 -30.07 3.68 1.92
C ASN A 325 -30.83 4.64 2.87
N PRO A 326 -30.50 5.95 2.86
CA PRO A 326 -30.79 6.89 3.94
C PRO A 326 -32.27 7.27 4.05
N VAL A 327 -32.64 7.65 5.29
CA VAL A 327 -33.96 8.14 5.69
C VAL A 327 -34.42 9.34 4.85
N SER A 328 -35.57 9.18 4.20
CA SER A 328 -36.64 10.16 3.92
C SER A 328 -36.26 11.56 3.39
N GLY A 329 -36.53 11.79 2.10
CA GLY A 329 -36.46 13.12 1.48
C GLY A 329 -37.38 13.36 0.28
N ASP A 330 -37.97 12.33 -0.34
CA ASP A 330 -38.89 12.50 -1.47
C ASP A 330 -40.31 12.03 -1.09
N LYS A 331 -41.23 12.99 -1.00
CA LYS A 331 -42.67 12.74 -0.87
C LYS A 331 -43.25 12.41 -2.26
N PRO A 332 -43.92 11.27 -2.46
CA PRO A 332 -44.98 11.18 -3.45
C PRO A 332 -46.29 11.61 -2.79
N MET A 333 -46.96 12.58 -3.41
CA MET A 333 -48.30 13.03 -3.05
C MET A 333 -49.35 11.96 -3.40
N LYS A 334 -50.32 11.73 -2.49
CA LYS A 334 -51.80 11.55 -2.67
C LYS A 334 -52.38 10.67 -1.53
N PRO A 335 -53.70 10.72 -1.28
CA PRO A 335 -54.58 11.85 -1.04
C PRO A 335 -55.20 11.79 0.38
N VAL A 336 -55.89 12.86 0.74
CA VAL A 336 -56.59 13.11 2.01
C VAL A 336 -57.78 12.16 2.24
N GLN A 337 -57.89 11.62 3.47
CA GLN A 337 -59.13 11.27 4.19
C GLN A 337 -58.73 11.14 5.69
N ALA A 338 -59.00 12.12 6.56
CA ALA A 338 -60.19 12.25 7.43
C ALA A 338 -60.42 10.97 8.28
N LEU A 339 -60.60 10.94 9.61
CA LEU A 339 -61.03 11.92 10.62
C LEU A 339 -60.97 11.16 11.98
N ILE A 340 -60.76 11.89 13.10
CA ILE A 340 -61.24 11.58 14.50
C ILE A 340 -60.44 10.52 15.28
N ALA A 341 -60.25 10.60 16.60
CA ALA A 341 -60.13 11.64 17.61
C ALA A 341 -59.78 10.88 18.91
N ALA A 342 -59.13 11.58 19.83
CA ALA A 342 -59.20 11.38 21.28
C ALA A 342 -58.75 10.03 21.90
N ALA A 343 -57.67 10.07 22.69
CA ALA A 343 -57.79 9.94 24.15
C ALA A 343 -56.46 10.30 24.84
N LEU A 344 -56.57 11.21 25.81
CA LEU A 344 -55.55 11.55 26.80
C LEU A 344 -55.12 10.30 27.60
N THR A 345 -53.83 10.16 27.86
CA THR A 345 -53.35 9.80 29.19
C THR A 345 -51.90 10.23 29.36
N ALA A 346 -51.67 11.05 30.38
CA ALA A 346 -50.37 11.51 30.80
C ALA A 346 -49.59 10.35 31.43
N THR A 347 -48.47 9.98 30.81
CA THR A 347 -47.35 9.36 31.50
C THR A 347 -46.14 10.25 31.29
N THR A 348 -45.80 11.01 32.33
CA THR A 348 -44.50 11.63 32.50
C THR A 348 -43.44 10.54 32.60
N LEU A 349 -42.96 10.05 31.45
CA LEU A 349 -41.68 9.36 31.40
C LEU A 349 -40.60 10.42 31.55
N ALA A 350 -39.86 10.32 32.65
CA ALA A 350 -38.57 10.96 32.82
C ALA A 350 -37.77 10.83 31.52
N ALA A 351 -37.41 11.98 30.93
CA ALA A 351 -36.38 12.01 29.92
C ALA A 351 -35.10 11.52 30.58
N ALA A 352 -34.83 10.21 30.47
CA ALA A 352 -33.47 9.72 30.62
C ALA A 352 -32.61 10.60 29.69
N PRO A 353 -31.49 11.15 30.17
CA PRO A 353 -30.64 11.95 29.31
C PRO A 353 -30.30 11.06 28.11
N LEU A 354 -30.74 11.47 26.92
CA LEU A 354 -30.22 10.92 25.68
C LEU A 354 -28.72 11.05 25.82
N ALA A 355 -28.05 9.92 26.05
CA ALA A 355 -26.61 9.84 25.94
C ALA A 355 -26.29 10.52 24.61
N HIS A 356 -25.54 11.62 24.64
CA HIS A 356 -25.27 12.40 23.45
C HIS A 356 -24.63 11.44 22.45
N ALA A 357 -25.43 11.02 21.47
CA ALA A 357 -24.96 10.13 20.42
C ALA A 357 -23.79 10.85 19.76
N TYR A 358 -22.67 10.15 19.58
CA TYR A 358 -21.54 10.73 18.89
C TYR A 358 -22.03 11.25 17.53
N PRO A 359 -21.66 12.47 17.10
CA PRO A 359 -22.22 13.05 15.89
C PRO A 359 -22.07 12.10 14.68
N THR A 360 -23.08 12.03 13.82
CA THR A 360 -23.17 11.09 12.71
C THR A 360 -22.27 11.49 11.55
N LYS A 361 -20.96 11.27 11.70
CA LYS A 361 -19.96 11.46 10.65
C LYS A 361 -18.79 10.51 10.87
N VAL A 362 -18.26 10.02 9.75
CA VAL A 362 -17.10 9.14 9.71
C VAL A 362 -15.91 9.80 10.43
N ILE A 363 -15.26 9.06 11.33
CA ILE A 363 -14.05 9.50 12.04
C ILE A 363 -12.84 9.08 11.19
N THR A 364 -11.97 9.99 10.78
CA THR A 364 -10.67 9.70 10.18
C THR A 364 -9.62 9.56 11.28
N LEU A 365 -8.93 8.42 11.39
CA LEU A 365 -7.79 8.22 12.29
C LEU A 365 -6.50 8.25 11.49
N VAL A 366 -5.80 9.37 11.52
CA VAL A 366 -4.57 9.59 10.75
C VAL A 366 -3.40 8.88 11.43
N VAL A 367 -2.66 8.09 10.65
CA VAL A 367 -1.46 7.37 11.09
C VAL A 367 -0.22 7.99 10.42
N PRO A 368 0.79 8.44 11.18
CA PRO A 368 1.95 9.19 10.68
C PRO A 368 3.02 8.35 9.95
N THR A 369 2.70 7.11 9.57
CA THR A 369 3.63 6.16 8.96
C THR A 369 3.00 5.47 7.77
N ALA A 370 3.82 4.83 6.93
CA ALA A 370 3.33 4.02 5.81
C ALA A 370 2.40 2.89 6.30
N ALA A 371 1.47 2.50 5.44
CA ALA A 371 0.56 1.38 5.69
C ALA A 371 1.33 0.05 5.81
N GLY A 372 0.78 -0.90 6.56
CA GLY A 372 1.39 -2.22 6.80
C GLY A 372 2.49 -2.26 7.86
N GLY A 373 2.82 -1.12 8.49
CA GLY A 373 3.74 -1.06 9.62
C GLY A 373 3.06 -1.24 10.98
N ALA A 374 3.87 -1.31 12.04
CA ALA A 374 3.42 -1.41 13.43
C ALA A 374 2.31 -0.41 13.81
N ASN A 375 2.50 0.88 13.57
CA ASN A 375 1.51 1.90 13.94
C ASN A 375 0.18 1.72 13.18
N ASP A 376 0.25 1.23 11.93
CA ASP A 376 -0.95 0.92 11.14
C ASP A 376 -1.72 -0.26 11.74
N ALA A 377 -1.02 -1.34 12.11
CA ALA A 377 -1.61 -2.49 12.78
C ALA A 377 -2.25 -2.13 14.13
N MET A 378 -1.57 -1.28 14.92
CA MET A 378 -2.09 -0.74 16.18
C MET A 378 -3.38 0.05 15.96
N ALA A 379 -3.36 1.02 15.04
CA ALA A 379 -4.51 1.87 14.73
C ALA A 379 -5.72 1.03 14.28
N ARG A 380 -5.49 0.04 13.41
CA ARG A 380 -6.54 -0.88 12.93
C ARG A 380 -7.11 -1.73 14.05
N THR A 381 -6.26 -2.24 14.95
CA THR A 381 -6.69 -3.05 16.10
C THR A 381 -7.63 -2.27 17.01
N ILE A 382 -7.28 -1.01 17.33
CA ILE A 382 -8.13 -0.13 18.15
C ILE A 382 -9.42 0.23 17.40
N ALA A 383 -9.31 0.62 16.13
CA ALA A 383 -10.44 1.05 15.32
C ALA A 383 -11.53 -0.03 15.14
N GLN A 384 -11.15 -1.32 15.20
CA GLN A 384 -12.09 -2.45 15.12
C GLN A 384 -13.15 -2.41 16.22
N LYS A 385 -12.81 -2.02 17.46
CA LYS A 385 -13.76 -1.93 18.58
C LYS A 385 -14.21 -0.51 18.87
N LEU A 386 -13.34 0.48 18.66
CA LEU A 386 -13.66 1.88 18.97
C LEU A 386 -14.80 2.41 18.09
N GLY A 387 -14.84 2.07 16.80
CA GLY A 387 -15.89 2.51 15.90
C GLY A 387 -17.28 2.04 16.33
N PRO A 388 -17.51 0.72 16.49
CA PRO A 388 -18.78 0.18 16.98
C PRO A 388 -19.22 0.77 18.32
N LEU A 389 -18.30 0.96 19.29
CA LEU A 389 -18.63 1.56 20.59
C LEU A 389 -19.11 3.01 20.48
N LEU A 390 -18.57 3.77 19.53
CA LEU A 390 -19.00 5.14 19.25
C LEU A 390 -20.22 5.21 18.32
N GLY A 391 -20.68 4.07 17.77
CA GLY A 391 -21.68 4.04 16.70
C GLY A 391 -21.18 4.66 15.40
N GLN A 392 -19.86 4.76 15.21
CA GLN A 392 -19.23 5.45 14.08
C GLN A 392 -18.37 4.55 13.22
N THR A 393 -18.21 4.97 11.97
CA THR A 393 -17.19 4.40 11.09
C THR A 393 -15.86 5.11 11.30
N ILE A 394 -14.86 4.43 11.85
CA ILE A 394 -13.45 4.87 11.84
C ILE A 394 -12.76 4.50 10.51
N ILE A 395 -12.00 5.51 10.04
CA ILE A 395 -11.12 5.93 8.93
C ILE A 395 -9.57 6.01 9.08
N ILE A 396 -8.78 4.99 9.39
CA ILE A 396 -7.33 4.89 9.12
C ILE A 396 -6.89 5.55 7.80
N ASP A 397 -6.15 6.66 7.90
CA ASP A 397 -5.50 7.37 6.80
C ASP A 397 -3.98 7.42 7.05
N ASN A 398 -3.20 6.65 6.29
CA ASN A 398 -1.75 6.56 6.45
C ASN A 398 -1.04 7.69 5.69
N ARG A 399 -0.48 8.64 6.42
CA ARG A 399 0.28 9.79 5.88
C ARG A 399 1.74 9.72 6.31
N ALA A 400 2.54 9.03 5.52
CA ALA A 400 3.98 8.87 5.77
C ALA A 400 4.80 10.08 5.31
N GLY A 401 5.98 10.24 5.91
CA GLY A 401 6.99 11.22 5.49
C GLY A 401 7.27 12.28 6.55
N ALA A 402 8.44 12.92 6.43
CA ALA A 402 8.95 13.94 7.36
C ALA A 402 8.80 13.54 8.84
N ASN A 403 9.09 12.27 9.18
CA ASN A 403 8.98 11.74 10.55
C ASN A 403 7.60 11.93 11.21
N GLY A 404 6.55 11.95 10.38
CA GLY A 404 5.16 12.14 10.81
C GLY A 404 4.69 13.59 10.84
N SER A 405 5.55 14.56 10.53
CA SER A 405 5.17 15.98 10.53
C SER A 405 4.08 16.30 9.50
N ILE A 406 4.04 15.58 8.36
CA ILE A 406 2.99 15.75 7.35
C ILE A 406 1.61 15.39 7.93
N ALA A 407 1.54 14.27 8.67
CA ALA A 407 0.32 13.85 9.33
C ALA A 407 -0.08 14.81 10.46
N SER A 408 0.88 15.22 11.29
CA SER A 408 0.64 16.18 12.36
C SER A 408 0.14 17.52 11.83
N GLU A 409 0.76 18.10 10.79
CA GLU A 409 0.30 19.36 10.18
C GLU A 409 -1.12 19.23 9.59
N PHE A 410 -1.44 18.08 8.99
CA PHE A 410 -2.77 17.82 8.47
C PHE A 410 -3.83 17.78 9.59
N VAL A 411 -3.56 17.06 10.69
CA VAL A 411 -4.52 16.96 11.80
C VAL A 411 -4.62 18.27 12.58
N ALA A 412 -3.50 18.96 12.83
CA ALA A 412 -3.49 20.27 13.50
C ALA A 412 -4.39 21.31 12.80
N ARG A 413 -4.55 21.20 11.48
CA ARG A 413 -5.40 22.09 10.66
C ARG A 413 -6.82 21.57 10.44
N ALA A 414 -7.14 20.38 10.90
CA ALA A 414 -8.47 19.80 10.72
C ALA A 414 -9.51 20.51 11.59
N GLN A 415 -10.79 20.33 11.23
CA GLN A 415 -11.88 20.86 12.04
C GLN A 415 -11.88 20.19 13.43
N PRO A 416 -12.02 20.96 14.52
CA PRO A 416 -12.02 20.44 15.88
C PRO A 416 -13.39 19.85 16.26
N ASP A 417 -13.91 18.95 15.42
CA ASP A 417 -15.25 18.37 15.51
C ASP A 417 -15.24 16.91 16.02
N GLY A 418 -14.07 16.37 16.35
CA GLY A 418 -13.90 14.97 16.76
C GLY A 418 -13.89 13.95 15.62
N HIS A 419 -13.97 14.37 14.36
CA HIS A 419 -14.00 13.45 13.22
C HIS A 419 -12.66 13.31 12.50
N THR A 420 -11.63 14.03 12.93
CA THR A 420 -10.25 13.78 12.50
C THR A 420 -9.41 13.60 13.74
N LEU A 421 -8.87 12.40 13.93
CA LEU A 421 -8.02 12.02 15.06
C LEU A 421 -6.64 11.62 14.52
N MET A 422 -5.66 11.53 15.40
CA MET A 422 -4.31 11.07 15.08
C MET A 422 -3.88 9.97 16.04
N LEU A 423 -3.29 8.90 15.50
CA LEU A 423 -2.41 8.04 16.29
C LEU A 423 -1.04 8.73 16.39
N GLY A 424 -0.89 9.56 17.42
CA GLY A 424 0.37 10.17 17.80
C GLY A 424 1.29 9.15 18.49
N TYR A 425 2.59 9.44 18.47
CA TYR A 425 3.59 8.65 19.17
C TYR A 425 4.77 9.54 19.56
N ILE A 426 5.70 8.97 20.34
CA ILE A 426 6.86 9.69 20.87
C ILE A 426 7.62 10.54 19.84
N ALA A 427 7.72 10.10 18.58
CA ALA A 427 8.41 10.90 17.57
C ALA A 427 7.64 12.17 17.18
N THR A 428 6.33 12.05 16.90
CA THR A 428 5.52 13.21 16.44
C THR A 428 5.26 14.21 17.55
N HIS A 429 5.17 13.77 18.81
CA HIS A 429 4.75 14.64 19.90
C HIS A 429 5.87 14.97 20.90
N ALA A 430 7.07 14.39 20.78
CA ALA A 430 8.19 14.73 21.66
C ALA A 430 9.54 14.87 20.95
N MET A 431 10.06 13.81 20.32
CA MET A 431 11.43 13.79 19.81
C MET A 431 11.66 14.70 18.59
N ASN A 432 10.74 14.70 17.63
CA ASN A 432 10.88 15.53 16.43
C ASN A 432 10.72 17.03 16.76
N PRO A 433 9.71 17.46 17.57
CA PRO A 433 9.65 18.84 18.07
C PRO A 433 10.84 19.27 18.93
N ALA A 434 11.51 18.33 19.60
CA ALA A 434 12.74 18.60 20.36
C ALA A 434 13.97 18.79 19.48
N LEU A 435 14.02 18.13 18.32
CA LEU A 435 15.17 18.14 17.40
C LEU A 435 15.14 19.32 16.43
N GLN A 436 13.96 19.72 15.97
CA GLN A 436 13.83 20.72 14.92
C GLN A 436 12.55 21.55 15.05
N LYS A 437 12.55 22.69 14.34
CA LYS A 437 11.36 23.54 14.23
C LYS A 437 10.37 22.94 13.24
N LEU A 438 9.12 22.76 13.67
CA LEU A 438 8.06 22.14 12.88
C LEU A 438 6.96 23.15 12.52
N ARG A 439 6.09 22.75 11.59
CA ARG A 439 4.91 23.53 11.15
C ARG A 439 3.67 23.29 12.03
N TYR A 440 3.85 22.65 13.17
CA TYR A 440 2.84 22.42 14.20
C TYR A 440 3.52 22.50 15.57
N ASP A 441 2.73 22.81 16.59
CA ASP A 441 3.10 22.69 18.00
C ASP A 441 2.49 21.42 18.59
N ALA A 442 3.34 20.53 19.12
CA ALA A 442 2.92 19.23 19.63
C ALA A 442 2.01 19.29 20.89
N VAL A 443 1.90 20.47 21.52
CA VAL A 443 1.07 20.70 22.70
C VAL A 443 -0.10 21.62 22.38
N ALA A 444 0.15 22.75 21.71
CA ALA A 444 -0.86 23.79 21.50
C ALA A 444 -1.85 23.44 20.38
N ASP A 445 -1.45 22.62 19.40
CA ASP A 445 -2.29 22.29 18.24
C ASP A 445 -3.10 20.98 18.40
N PHE A 446 -3.00 20.32 19.56
CA PHE A 446 -3.63 19.02 19.80
C PHE A 446 -4.34 18.94 21.16
N GLU A 447 -5.51 18.32 21.18
CA GLU A 447 -6.17 17.84 22.39
C GLU A 447 -5.82 16.36 22.61
N PRO A 448 -5.22 15.97 23.76
CA PRO A 448 -4.96 14.58 24.06
C PRO A 448 -6.27 13.83 24.34
N ILE A 449 -6.39 12.60 23.83
CA ILE A 449 -7.54 11.72 24.13
C ILE A 449 -7.13 10.66 25.12
N GLY A 450 -6.04 9.94 24.89
CA GLY A 450 -5.57 8.92 25.84
C GLY A 450 -4.38 8.13 25.32
N LEU A 451 -3.55 7.65 26.26
CA LEU A 451 -2.48 6.71 25.98
C LEU A 451 -3.07 5.38 25.53
N VAL A 452 -2.37 4.69 24.64
CA VAL A 452 -2.77 3.41 24.07
C VAL A 452 -1.87 2.30 24.59
N ALA A 453 -0.57 2.46 24.37
CA ALA A 453 0.42 1.46 24.70
C ALA A 453 1.82 2.06 24.78
N THR A 454 2.71 1.35 25.44
CA THR A 454 4.16 1.60 25.43
C THR A 454 4.89 0.40 24.87
N SER A 455 6.09 0.59 24.31
CA SER A 455 6.93 -0.49 23.81
C SER A 455 8.39 -0.12 23.97
N PRO A 456 9.21 -0.98 24.61
CA PRO A 456 10.63 -0.69 24.74
C PRO A 456 11.32 -0.76 23.38
N THR A 457 12.39 0.01 23.21
CA THR A 457 13.25 -0.11 22.02
C THR A 457 14.18 -1.32 22.18
N LEU A 458 14.47 -2.01 21.08
CA LEU A 458 15.29 -3.22 21.03
C LEU A 458 16.46 -3.00 20.08
N LEU A 459 17.69 -3.24 20.52
CA LEU A 459 18.84 -3.36 19.62
C LEU A 459 18.81 -4.74 18.97
N VAL A 460 18.73 -4.75 17.64
CA VAL A 460 18.74 -5.96 16.83
C VAL A 460 19.85 -5.90 15.79
N THR A 461 20.30 -7.07 15.36
CA THR A 461 21.26 -7.23 14.27
C THR A 461 20.81 -8.28 13.26
N ASN A 462 21.34 -8.19 12.05
CA ASN A 462 21.23 -9.25 11.07
C ASN A 462 21.91 -10.54 11.59
N PRO A 463 21.27 -11.72 11.54
CA PRO A 463 21.86 -12.97 12.02
C PRO A 463 23.18 -13.38 11.34
N GLY A 464 23.40 -12.95 10.09
CA GLY A 464 24.63 -13.24 9.33
C GLY A 464 25.83 -12.38 9.74
N VAL A 465 25.62 -11.33 10.54
CA VAL A 465 26.72 -10.50 11.06
C VAL A 465 27.27 -11.17 12.32
N PRO A 466 28.59 -11.42 12.42
CA PRO A 466 29.20 -12.18 13.52
C PRO A 466 29.31 -11.34 14.81
N ILE A 467 28.18 -10.87 15.33
CA ILE A 467 28.06 -10.19 16.63
C ILE A 467 27.45 -11.17 17.63
N LYS A 468 28.17 -11.45 18.71
CA LYS A 468 27.72 -12.35 19.78
C LYS A 468 26.74 -11.66 20.71
N ASP A 469 27.13 -10.51 21.23
CA ASP A 469 26.42 -9.70 22.22
C ASP A 469 26.81 -8.21 22.09
N VAL A 470 26.30 -7.36 22.98
CA VAL A 470 26.60 -5.92 22.97
C VAL A 470 28.07 -5.62 23.25
N ARG A 471 28.76 -6.39 24.09
CA ARG A 471 30.18 -6.14 24.41
C ARG A 471 31.05 -6.42 23.20
N ASP A 472 30.76 -7.52 22.51
CA ASP A 472 31.38 -7.86 21.23
C ASP A 472 31.08 -6.79 20.16
N LEU A 473 29.83 -6.33 20.07
CA LEU A 473 29.47 -5.23 19.16
C LEU A 473 30.30 -3.96 19.45
N VAL A 474 30.40 -3.54 20.72
CA VAL A 474 31.18 -2.36 21.10
C VAL A 474 32.66 -2.53 20.76
N ALA A 475 33.24 -3.71 21.01
CA ALA A 475 34.62 -4.01 20.63
C ALA A 475 34.82 -3.93 19.11
N GLN A 476 33.91 -4.49 18.32
CA GLN A 476 33.97 -4.45 16.86
C GLN A 476 33.80 -3.03 16.30
N LEU A 477 32.88 -2.24 16.85
CA LEU A 477 32.69 -0.84 16.46
C LEU A 477 33.90 0.03 16.78
N LYS A 478 34.59 -0.21 17.91
CA LYS A 478 35.84 0.50 18.24
C LYS A 478 36.97 0.13 17.29
N ALA A 479 37.04 -1.13 16.86
CA ALA A 479 38.08 -1.61 15.96
C ALA A 479 37.83 -1.22 14.49
N LYS A 480 36.57 -1.22 14.05
CA LYS A 480 36.17 -1.08 12.63
C LYS A 480 34.83 -0.31 12.50
N PRO A 481 34.79 0.98 12.85
CA PRO A 481 33.55 1.77 12.84
C PRO A 481 32.87 1.82 11.46
N ASP A 482 33.65 1.90 10.38
CA ASP A 482 33.15 2.05 9.01
C ASP A 482 32.45 0.80 8.45
N LYS A 483 32.50 -0.32 9.18
CA LYS A 483 31.86 -1.59 8.77
C LYS A 483 30.42 -1.75 9.26
N PHE A 484 29.96 -0.85 10.12
CA PHE A 484 28.63 -0.97 10.71
C PHE A 484 27.79 0.25 10.37
N ALA A 485 26.64 -0.02 9.78
CA ALA A 485 25.57 0.95 9.62
C ALA A 485 24.35 0.53 10.44
N TYR A 486 23.62 1.50 10.96
CA TYR A 486 22.30 1.28 11.56
C TYR A 486 21.20 1.88 10.70
N ALA A 487 20.08 1.18 10.59
CA ALA A 487 18.88 1.72 9.99
C ALA A 487 18.06 2.49 11.03
N SER A 488 17.47 3.60 10.61
CA SER A 488 16.47 4.34 11.39
C SER A 488 15.19 4.56 10.59
N ALA A 489 14.08 4.79 11.30
CA ALA A 489 12.80 5.14 10.68
C ALA A 489 12.75 6.62 10.21
N GLY A 490 13.91 7.28 10.13
CA GLY A 490 14.09 8.69 9.80
C GLY A 490 14.74 9.47 10.95
N ASN A 491 15.40 10.58 10.62
CA ASN A 491 16.06 11.44 11.60
C ASN A 491 15.05 12.00 12.62
N GLY A 492 15.38 11.93 13.90
CA GLY A 492 14.49 12.39 14.98
C GLY A 492 13.41 11.40 15.41
N THR A 493 13.50 10.15 14.97
CA THR A 493 12.67 9.03 15.48
C THR A 493 13.35 8.29 16.63
N ALA A 494 12.60 7.48 17.37
CA ALA A 494 13.14 6.69 18.49
C ALA A 494 14.34 5.79 18.09
N PRO A 495 14.35 5.09 16.94
CA PRO A 495 15.54 4.37 16.48
C PRO A 495 16.77 5.25 16.29
N HIS A 496 16.60 6.47 15.78
CA HIS A 496 17.69 7.44 15.62
C HIS A 496 18.26 7.85 16.98
N TYR A 497 17.40 8.28 17.90
CA TYR A 497 17.83 8.66 19.25
C TYR A 497 18.49 7.51 20.01
N ALA A 498 17.95 6.29 19.91
CA ALA A 498 18.54 5.13 20.56
C ALA A 498 19.96 4.83 20.03
N ALA A 499 20.16 4.92 18.71
CA ALA A 499 21.48 4.74 18.10
C ALA A 499 22.47 5.84 18.53
N GLU A 500 22.05 7.10 18.55
CA GLU A 500 22.92 8.20 18.96
C GLU A 500 23.27 8.17 20.46
N LEU A 501 22.30 7.82 21.32
CA LEU A 501 22.56 7.57 22.74
C LEU A 501 23.52 6.39 22.94
N PHE A 502 23.38 5.33 22.13
CA PHE A 502 24.30 4.19 22.16
C PHE A 502 25.71 4.59 21.73
N LYS A 503 25.86 5.33 20.62
CA LYS A 503 27.14 5.87 20.15
C LYS A 503 27.83 6.68 21.25
N LEU A 504 27.10 7.62 21.85
CA LEU A 504 27.61 8.47 22.93
C LEU A 504 28.02 7.65 24.16
N SER A 505 27.15 6.74 24.61
CA SER A 505 27.35 6.02 25.87
C SER A 505 28.40 4.91 25.78
N ALA A 506 28.50 4.25 24.63
CA ALA A 506 29.52 3.22 24.39
C ALA A 506 30.86 3.80 23.88
N GLY A 507 30.90 5.09 23.52
CA GLY A 507 32.08 5.74 22.94
C GLY A 507 32.45 5.13 21.59
N VAL A 508 31.48 5.00 20.70
CA VAL A 508 31.61 4.36 19.38
C VAL A 508 31.01 5.23 18.27
N SER A 509 31.42 4.95 17.03
CA SER A 509 30.84 5.55 15.83
C SER A 509 30.29 4.47 14.90
N MET A 510 29.22 4.79 14.19
CA MET A 510 28.61 3.97 13.14
C MET A 510 27.78 4.88 12.22
N THR A 511 27.64 4.47 10.96
CA THR A 511 26.91 5.25 9.95
C THR A 511 25.39 5.08 10.13
N GLY A 512 24.66 6.19 10.17
CA GLY A 512 23.19 6.18 10.20
C GLY A 512 22.60 6.21 8.80
N VAL A 513 21.66 5.31 8.52
CA VAL A 513 20.90 5.28 7.25
C VAL A 513 19.42 5.55 7.55
N PRO A 514 18.89 6.73 7.21
CA PRO A 514 17.50 7.07 7.48
C PRO A 514 16.57 6.53 6.39
N TYR A 515 15.45 5.94 6.80
CA TYR A 515 14.39 5.46 5.91
C TYR A 515 13.07 6.20 6.15
N LYS A 516 12.14 6.11 5.19
CA LYS A 516 10.78 6.68 5.30
C LYS A 516 9.85 5.79 6.16
N GLY A 517 10.28 5.43 7.37
CA GLY A 517 9.54 4.60 8.33
C GLY A 517 10.22 3.27 8.68
N SER A 518 9.69 2.58 9.70
CA SER A 518 10.34 1.37 10.25
C SER A 518 10.31 0.16 9.32
N ALA A 519 9.30 0.02 8.46
CA ALA A 519 9.16 -1.15 7.58
C ALA A 519 10.33 -1.29 6.58
N PRO A 520 10.68 -0.28 5.76
CA PRO A 520 11.86 -0.36 4.89
C PRO A 520 13.17 -0.50 5.68
N ALA A 521 13.32 0.16 6.83
CA ALA A 521 14.50 0.03 7.69
C ALA A 521 14.72 -1.41 8.21
N VAL A 522 13.64 -2.09 8.60
CA VAL A 522 13.68 -3.51 9.01
C VAL A 522 14.06 -4.39 7.82
N SER A 523 13.46 -4.18 6.66
CA SER A 523 13.76 -4.97 5.45
C SER A 523 15.24 -4.91 5.08
N ASP A 524 15.84 -3.71 5.10
CA ASP A 524 17.26 -3.54 4.78
C ASP A 524 18.18 -4.14 5.84
N THR A 525 17.79 -4.08 7.12
CA THR A 525 18.52 -4.74 8.20
C THR A 525 18.46 -6.27 8.06
N ILE A 526 17.30 -6.83 7.69
CA ILE A 526 17.16 -8.26 7.39
C ILE A 526 17.97 -8.65 6.14
N GLY A 527 18.04 -7.76 5.14
CA GLY A 527 18.85 -7.94 3.93
C GLY A 527 20.35 -7.75 4.16
N GLY A 528 20.76 -7.25 5.32
CA GLY A 528 22.17 -7.03 5.67
C GLY A 528 22.79 -5.76 5.08
N GLN A 529 21.98 -4.89 4.44
CA GLN A 529 22.43 -3.58 3.93
C GLN A 529 22.88 -2.69 5.09
N THR A 530 22.09 -2.68 6.17
CA THR A 530 22.48 -2.20 7.48
C THR A 530 22.64 -3.37 8.43
N GLN A 531 23.62 -3.30 9.34
CA GLN A 531 23.93 -4.42 10.24
C GLN A 531 23.12 -4.33 11.53
N LEU A 532 22.66 -3.14 11.91
CA LEU A 532 22.00 -2.85 13.17
C LEU A 532 20.70 -2.09 12.96
N MET A 533 19.79 -2.20 13.93
CA MET A 533 18.63 -1.32 14.04
C MET A 533 18.21 -1.23 15.51
N PHE A 534 17.53 -0.14 15.86
CA PHE A 534 16.90 0.07 17.16
C PHE A 534 15.36 0.20 17.04
N PRO A 535 14.64 -0.80 16.52
CA PRO A 535 13.18 -0.76 16.40
C PRO A 535 12.47 -0.81 17.77
N SER A 536 11.17 -0.49 17.81
CA SER A 536 10.34 -0.91 18.96
C SER A 536 10.27 -2.43 19.01
N LEU A 537 10.14 -2.99 20.22
CA LEU A 537 9.90 -4.41 20.41
C LEU A 537 8.65 -4.83 19.62
N PHE A 538 7.60 -4.01 19.63
CA PHE A 538 6.39 -4.21 18.84
C PHE A 538 6.64 -4.39 17.34
N THR A 539 7.63 -3.68 16.78
CA THR A 539 8.02 -3.81 15.38
C THR A 539 8.90 -5.05 15.15
N ALA A 540 9.81 -5.35 16.07
CA ALA A 540 10.88 -6.31 15.88
C ALA A 540 10.51 -7.75 16.23
N LEU A 541 9.61 -7.94 17.20
CA LEU A 541 9.36 -9.24 17.81
C LEU A 541 8.96 -10.33 16.81
N PRO A 542 8.12 -10.08 15.78
CA PRO A 542 7.82 -11.10 14.76
C PRO A 542 9.05 -11.58 13.98
N TYR A 543 10.00 -10.67 13.71
CA TYR A 543 11.24 -10.97 12.99
C TYR A 543 12.26 -11.67 13.88
N VAL A 544 12.28 -11.34 15.17
CA VAL A 544 13.05 -12.04 16.20
C VAL A 544 12.54 -13.47 16.38
N LYS A 545 11.23 -13.67 16.54
CA LYS A 545 10.61 -15.00 16.67
C LYS A 545 10.84 -15.89 15.44
N SER A 546 10.90 -15.31 14.24
CA SER A 546 11.21 -16.03 13.00
C SER A 546 12.70 -16.19 12.72
N GLY A 547 13.59 -15.72 13.60
CA GLY A 547 15.04 -15.83 13.44
C GLY A 547 15.65 -14.95 12.34
N ARG A 548 14.86 -14.04 11.73
CA ARG A 548 15.34 -13.11 10.69
C ARG A 548 16.08 -11.90 11.26
N LEU A 549 15.86 -11.60 12.53
CA LEU A 549 16.64 -10.63 13.31
C LEU A 549 17.10 -11.27 14.60
N LYS A 550 18.33 -10.96 15.03
CA LYS A 550 18.88 -11.38 16.32
C LYS A 550 18.78 -10.24 17.32
N PRO A 551 18.09 -10.40 18.46
CA PRO A 551 18.05 -9.39 19.52
C PRO A 551 19.37 -9.39 20.32
N LEU A 552 19.88 -8.21 20.65
CA LEU A 552 21.11 -8.05 21.44
C LEU A 552 20.83 -7.47 22.83
N ALA A 553 20.02 -6.41 22.92
CA ALA A 553 19.66 -5.79 24.19
C ALA A 553 18.38 -4.96 24.11
N VAL A 554 17.64 -4.88 25.21
CA VAL A 554 16.49 -3.99 25.40
C VAL A 554 16.99 -2.62 25.87
N ALA A 555 16.69 -1.55 25.14
CA ALA A 555 16.96 -0.17 25.51
C ALA A 555 15.81 0.39 26.39
N GLY A 556 15.57 -0.26 27.52
CA GLY A 556 14.58 0.13 28.52
C GLY A 556 15.04 -0.27 29.92
N ALA A 557 14.34 0.23 30.94
CA ALA A 557 14.74 0.07 32.35
C ALA A 557 14.72 -1.39 32.84
N LYS A 558 13.92 -2.26 32.21
CA LYS A 558 13.75 -3.67 32.56
C LYS A 558 13.74 -4.54 31.30
N ARG A 559 14.05 -5.84 31.47
CA ARG A 559 13.89 -6.83 30.40
C ARG A 559 12.42 -6.97 30.02
N SER A 560 12.16 -7.39 28.78
CA SER A 560 10.82 -7.78 28.36
C SER A 560 10.50 -9.20 28.81
N ALA A 561 9.29 -9.42 29.32
CA ALA A 561 8.81 -10.77 29.65
C ALA A 561 8.75 -11.70 28.42
N LEU A 562 8.63 -11.13 27.21
CA LEU A 562 8.61 -11.88 25.95
C LEU A 562 10.03 -12.29 25.48
N LEU A 563 11.06 -11.67 26.05
CA LEU A 563 12.48 -11.93 25.74
C LEU A 563 13.30 -12.01 27.04
N PRO A 564 13.03 -12.96 27.96
CA PRO A 564 13.63 -12.97 29.29
C PRO A 564 15.15 -13.17 29.28
N ASN A 565 15.68 -13.76 28.21
CA ASN A 565 17.11 -14.02 28.00
C ASN A 565 17.85 -12.85 27.35
N VAL A 566 17.15 -11.83 26.88
CA VAL A 566 17.77 -10.64 26.28
C VAL A 566 18.00 -9.61 27.38
N PRO A 567 19.26 -9.21 27.64
CA PRO A 567 19.57 -8.26 28.71
C PRO A 567 19.07 -6.85 28.38
N THR A 568 19.02 -5.97 29.37
CA THR A 568 18.92 -4.53 29.10
C THR A 568 20.26 -3.96 28.63
N MET A 569 20.26 -2.76 28.04
CA MET A 569 21.50 -2.05 27.68
C MET A 569 22.43 -1.88 28.89
N LYS A 570 21.84 -1.50 30.03
CA LYS A 570 22.56 -1.32 31.29
C LYS A 570 23.20 -2.63 31.78
N GLU A 571 22.45 -3.73 31.77
CA GLU A 571 22.98 -5.06 32.11
C GLU A 571 24.07 -5.52 31.14
N ALA A 572 23.98 -5.10 29.88
CA ALA A 572 24.97 -5.40 28.85
C ALA A 572 26.24 -4.52 28.96
N GLY A 573 26.26 -3.54 29.87
CA GLY A 573 27.41 -2.67 30.15
C GLY A 573 27.40 -1.32 29.43
N VAL A 574 26.26 -0.91 28.87
CA VAL A 574 26.07 0.41 28.24
C VAL A 574 24.99 1.17 29.00
N ASP A 575 25.40 2.08 29.88
CA ASP A 575 24.47 2.90 30.68
C ASP A 575 23.92 4.08 29.87
N GLY A 576 22.75 4.62 30.24
CA GLY A 576 22.19 5.82 29.62
C GLY A 576 21.49 5.65 28.27
N VAL A 577 21.23 4.41 27.83
CA VAL A 577 20.48 4.10 26.60
C VAL A 577 19.10 3.54 26.96
N GLU A 578 18.18 4.44 27.28
CA GLU A 578 16.79 4.12 27.63
C GLU A 578 15.82 4.89 26.74
N VAL A 579 15.15 4.18 25.83
CA VAL A 579 14.21 4.73 24.86
C VAL A 579 12.95 3.89 24.86
N GLU A 580 12.03 4.22 25.76
CA GLU A 580 10.68 3.68 25.72
C GLU A 580 9.83 4.46 24.72
N GLN A 581 9.11 3.76 23.86
CA GLN A 581 8.21 4.36 22.88
C GLN A 581 6.79 4.32 23.41
N TRP A 582 6.02 5.37 23.20
CA TRP A 582 4.62 5.44 23.60
C TRP A 582 3.75 5.87 22.42
N TYR A 583 2.50 5.42 22.43
CA TYR A 583 1.48 5.66 21.41
C TYR A 583 0.23 6.23 22.06
N GLY A 584 -0.35 7.28 21.50
CA GLY A 584 -1.53 7.95 22.03
C GLY A 584 -2.46 8.46 20.94
N ILE A 585 -3.73 8.67 21.28
CA ILE A 585 -4.71 9.27 20.39
C ILE A 585 -4.85 10.76 20.70
N PHE A 586 -4.87 11.58 19.65
CA PHE A 586 -5.01 13.02 19.72
C PHE A 586 -6.09 13.53 18.76
N ALA A 587 -6.74 14.64 19.11
CA ALA A 587 -7.62 15.40 18.24
C ALA A 587 -7.02 16.79 17.97
N PRO A 588 -7.53 17.56 16.98
CA PRO A 588 -7.14 18.95 16.79
C PRO A 588 -7.44 19.79 18.03
N ALA A 589 -6.61 20.80 18.29
CA ALA A 589 -6.84 21.78 19.35
C ALA A 589 -8.26 22.35 19.31
N LYS A 590 -8.83 22.66 20.48
CA LYS A 590 -10.19 23.22 20.64
C LYS A 590 -11.32 22.23 20.35
N THR A 591 -11.03 20.94 20.18
CA THR A 591 -12.10 19.93 20.11
C THR A 591 -12.91 19.97 21.42
N PRO A 592 -14.26 20.04 21.37
CA PRO A 592 -15.09 20.19 22.56
C PRO A 592 -14.80 19.14 23.63
N LYS A 593 -14.68 19.59 24.89
CA LYS A 593 -14.40 18.70 26.04
C LYS A 593 -15.34 17.49 26.13
N PRO A 594 -16.67 17.63 25.93
CA PRO A 594 -17.56 16.47 25.98
C PRO A 594 -17.22 15.39 24.93
N ILE A 595 -16.72 15.79 23.75
CA ILE A 595 -16.29 14.87 22.70
C ILE A 595 -14.99 14.16 23.12
N ILE A 596 -14.02 14.89 23.67
CA ILE A 596 -12.77 14.31 24.19
C ILE A 596 -13.05 13.31 25.31
N GLU A 597 -13.94 13.64 26.25
CA GLU A 597 -14.35 12.75 27.34
C GLU A 597 -15.04 11.49 26.81
N GLN A 598 -15.92 11.62 25.83
CA GLN A 598 -16.59 10.48 25.19
C GLN A 598 -15.60 9.58 24.44
N LEU A 599 -14.66 10.17 23.69
CA LEU A 599 -13.60 9.45 22.99
C LEU A 599 -12.66 8.73 23.96
N ASN A 600 -12.25 9.39 25.04
CA ASN A 600 -11.40 8.79 26.08
C ASN A 600 -12.10 7.62 26.75
N LYS A 601 -13.37 7.79 27.15
CA LYS A 601 -14.15 6.72 27.76
C LYS A 601 -14.26 5.51 26.84
N ALA A 602 -14.57 5.72 25.56
CA ALA A 602 -14.64 4.64 24.59
C ALA A 602 -13.27 4.00 24.32
N LEU A 603 -12.19 4.78 24.23
CA LEU A 603 -10.83 4.28 24.08
C LEU A 603 -10.42 3.39 25.26
N ASN A 604 -10.64 3.84 26.49
CA ASN A 604 -10.31 3.08 27.69
C ASN A 604 -11.14 1.78 27.79
N GLN A 605 -12.39 1.77 27.32
CA GLN A 605 -13.18 0.54 27.19
C GLN A 605 -12.59 -0.43 26.16
N VAL A 606 -12.08 0.07 25.02
CA VAL A 606 -11.40 -0.77 24.01
C VAL A 606 -10.11 -1.36 24.57
N LEU A 607 -9.33 -0.57 25.31
CA LEU A 607 -8.04 -1.01 25.84
C LEU A 607 -8.19 -1.98 27.02
N ALA A 608 -9.32 -1.95 27.74
CA ALA A 608 -9.65 -2.93 28.77
C ALA A 608 -10.15 -4.27 28.21
N ASP A 609 -10.38 -4.37 26.90
CA ASP A 609 -10.84 -5.59 26.24
C ASP A 609 -9.69 -6.60 26.10
N LYS A 610 -9.88 -7.81 26.62
CA LYS A 610 -8.83 -8.84 26.68
C LYS A 610 -8.33 -9.30 25.31
N ASP A 611 -9.16 -9.26 24.27
CA ASP A 611 -8.69 -9.61 22.93
C ASP A 611 -7.79 -8.51 22.34
N ILE A 612 -8.06 -7.24 22.67
CA ILE A 612 -7.24 -6.10 22.25
C ILE A 612 -5.92 -6.09 23.00
N GLU A 613 -5.97 -6.21 24.33
CA GLU A 613 -4.80 -6.34 25.21
C GLU A 613 -3.86 -7.44 24.69
N ARG A 614 -4.38 -8.67 24.52
CA ARG A 614 -3.61 -9.79 24.01
C ARG A 614 -2.99 -9.51 22.64
N ARG A 615 -3.73 -8.96 21.67
CA ARG A 615 -3.22 -8.70 20.31
C ARG A 615 -2.08 -7.69 20.30
N ILE A 616 -2.09 -6.71 21.21
CA ILE A 616 -1.05 -5.69 21.32
C ILE A 616 0.16 -6.26 22.10
N GLU A 617 -0.09 -6.94 23.21
CA GLU A 617 0.94 -7.49 24.10
C GLU A 617 1.69 -8.69 23.50
N GLU A 618 1.05 -9.58 22.76
CA GLU A 618 1.72 -10.72 22.09
C GLU A 618 2.80 -10.28 21.09
N HIS A 619 2.72 -9.03 20.64
CA HIS A 619 3.67 -8.40 19.75
C HIS A 619 4.71 -7.54 20.46
N GLY A 620 4.59 -7.29 21.78
CA GLY A 620 5.60 -6.61 22.58
C GLY A 620 5.37 -5.11 22.80
N ALA A 621 4.10 -4.71 22.87
CA ALA A 621 3.69 -3.42 23.43
C ALA A 621 2.78 -3.67 24.65
N ASP A 622 3.00 -2.94 25.73
CA ASP A 622 2.20 -3.04 26.96
C ASP A 622 1.03 -2.05 26.86
N VAL A 623 -0.20 -2.55 26.96
CA VAL A 623 -1.39 -1.68 26.89
C VAL A 623 -1.51 -0.84 28.15
N GLN A 624 -1.77 0.46 27.98
CA GLN A 624 -1.95 1.38 29.09
C GLN A 624 -3.11 2.32 28.81
N THR A 625 -4.03 2.42 29.76
CA THR A 625 -5.09 3.43 29.75
C THR A 625 -4.61 4.70 30.43
N SER A 626 -5.10 5.85 29.98
CA SER A 626 -4.89 7.11 30.67
C SER A 626 -6.10 8.03 30.54
N THR A 627 -6.11 9.08 31.35
CA THR A 627 -6.93 10.27 31.12
C THR A 627 -6.28 11.17 30.05
N PRO A 628 -7.05 12.10 29.45
CA PRO A 628 -6.51 13.16 28.60
C PRO A 628 -5.40 13.98 29.29
N ALA A 629 -5.59 14.30 30.57
CA ALA A 629 -4.66 15.11 31.35
C ALA A 629 -3.31 14.40 31.56
N GLU A 630 -3.34 13.10 31.86
CA GLU A 630 -2.13 12.29 32.02
C GLU A 630 -1.34 12.19 30.71
N LEU A 631 -2.01 11.97 29.58
CA LEU A 631 -1.33 11.97 28.28
C LEU A 631 -0.74 13.36 27.98
N GLY A 632 -1.48 14.44 28.23
CA GLY A 632 -0.97 15.81 28.05
C GLY A 632 0.24 16.13 28.93
N ALA A 633 0.26 15.62 30.17
CA ALA A 633 1.41 15.75 31.06
C ALA A 633 2.62 14.94 30.57
N LEU A 634 2.39 13.72 30.09
CA LEU A 634 3.41 12.87 29.48
C LEU A 634 4.08 13.56 28.29
N VAL A 635 3.30 14.16 27.37
CA VAL A 635 3.83 14.88 26.21
C VAL A 635 4.76 16.01 26.64
N LYS A 636 4.34 16.84 27.60
CA LYS A 636 5.15 17.96 28.10
C LYS A 636 6.45 17.50 28.75
N ALA A 637 6.37 16.45 29.58
CA ALA A 637 7.54 15.87 30.25
C ALA A 637 8.53 15.27 29.23
N GLU A 638 8.02 14.55 28.23
CA GLU A 638 8.84 13.93 27.18
C GLU A 638 9.49 14.99 26.27
N ILE A 639 8.80 16.07 25.90
CA ILE A 639 9.43 17.19 25.16
C ILE A 639 10.61 17.77 25.96
N ALA A 640 10.43 18.03 27.26
CA ALA A 640 11.49 18.58 28.10
C ALA A 640 12.70 17.63 28.20
N LYS A 641 12.43 16.34 28.42
CA LYS A 641 13.43 15.27 28.44
C LYS A 641 14.20 15.21 27.12
N TRP A 642 13.53 15.14 25.97
CA TRP A 642 14.21 15.00 24.68
C TRP A 642 14.95 16.26 24.26
N LYS A 643 14.48 17.47 24.64
CA LYS A 643 15.28 18.69 24.46
C LYS A 643 16.61 18.65 25.23
N SER A 644 16.58 18.14 26.47
CA SER A 644 17.82 17.94 27.26
C SER A 644 18.76 16.94 26.58
N VAL A 645 18.22 15.84 26.04
CA VAL A 645 18.99 14.84 25.30
C VAL A 645 19.61 15.42 24.03
N VAL A 646 18.84 16.16 23.21
CA VAL A 646 19.35 16.83 22.00
C VAL A 646 20.50 17.76 22.34
N ALA A 647 20.37 18.58 23.38
CA ALA A 647 21.42 19.50 23.80
C ALA A 647 22.68 18.76 24.29
N ARG A 648 22.53 17.71 25.12
CA ARG A 648 23.65 16.93 25.67
C ARG A 648 24.39 16.13 24.60
N ALA A 649 23.65 15.50 23.70
CA ALA A 649 24.20 14.64 22.64
C ALA A 649 24.53 15.42 21.35
N LYS A 650 24.27 16.74 21.32
CA LYS A 650 24.48 17.62 20.16
C LYS A 650 23.84 17.07 18.88
N LEU A 651 22.62 16.56 19.01
CA LEU A 651 21.91 15.96 17.88
C LEU A 651 21.44 17.03 16.91
N THR A 652 21.59 16.74 15.62
CA THR A 652 21.10 17.58 14.52
C THR A 652 19.97 16.88 13.78
N ALA A 653 19.15 17.68 13.09
CA ALA A 653 18.11 17.14 12.21
C ALA A 653 18.70 16.54 10.92
N GLU A 654 19.88 17.00 10.53
CA GLU A 654 20.71 16.52 9.41
C GLU A 654 21.58 15.35 9.83
#